data_AF-A0A2N0FSC6-F1
#
_entry.id   AF-A0A2N0FSC6-F1
#
_cell.length_a   1.000
_cell.length_b   1.000
_cell.length_c   1.000
_cell.angle_alpha   90.00
_cell.angle_beta   90.00
_cell.angle_gamma   90.00
#
_symmetry.space_group_name_H-M   'P 1'
#
loop_
_entity.id
_entity.type
_entity.pdbx_description
1 polymer ?
#
loop_
_entity_poly.entity_id
_entity_poly.type
_entity_poly.pdbx_seq_one_letter_code
_entity_poly.pdbx_strand_id
1 'polypeptide(L)'
;MDNISRKDFLNTMGLLGASAVLWPQTSLANKTHRTPFGNGITIGQIKDNDTVFSYIKRIKGQHDITFYRQIIGAANDFKEGDLSLGVAANDETSRLRARQLLTNTKIADINKNAIYSDAIYKLIQETTVENSKTSDWSIGQLKTFVLGQPEKSIKEIMPSLTSDCIGCLVKLMSNEELIQVGQKVFNPLANSKIGSKGYMSARVQPNSPTDNIEDIIWQVFDAWSYGVGDLVLGTNPVSSEVESVAKIEKALFEILTVFNLQNTMPNCVLSHIDVQAEVEKIQPGTTGIWFQSLAGTVDANHTFDLSIEKMKKHISNRTGAYGLYAETGQGADFTNGHGSGFDMVLHESRKYGFLRALNLEIAENKSTKNIPWVHVNDVAGFIGPEVFKTKEQLVRCCLEDTVMGKLHGLTIGLDICSTLHMDVSLDDLNWCIDQIMPANPAYLMALPTKNDPMLSYLTTSFSDHVRIREKFGYKVNDEMWNFFKKLEVIDSNGRPTEHFGDPLWVYYKFRQAQGDKRSRGVIYKEGKAAMNNIRKRGVPLAEGHGEKIYDLEPHLEKEVKWLYKDAKISLWTEMSDDFVKTIPTALPIITNSTDRKDYVYHPESGESLANDAKKRLQKLRESWSQNVPDIQFIISDGLNPRALMDEGHLLPYLTELKLNLTNKGYTVNQENIVIKHGRVRAGYACGEVLFGNNQKSSENKAIVHIIGERPGSGHHNFSAYITAATMQDWSQNSYVDHNITKVVSGISDTALTPKLAARQTMTILDRMFTVI
;
A
#
# COMPACT_ATOMS: atom_id res chain seq x y z
N MET A 1 2.00 2.57 -33.66
CA MET A 1 3.08 2.48 -32.66
C MET A 1 3.37 1.01 -32.50
N ASP A 2 4.58 0.62 -32.86
CA ASP A 2 4.95 -0.72 -33.29
C ASP A 2 4.93 -1.76 -32.15
N ASN A 3 4.63 -2.99 -32.56
CA ASN A 3 4.42 -4.17 -31.73
C ASN A 3 5.66 -4.51 -30.88
N ILE A 4 5.58 -4.29 -29.57
CA ILE A 4 6.48 -4.92 -28.59
C ILE A 4 6.17 -6.42 -28.57
N SER A 5 7.19 -7.27 -28.69
CA SER A 5 6.99 -8.71 -28.70
C SER A 5 6.58 -9.23 -27.31
N ARG A 6 5.76 -10.29 -27.27
CA ARG A 6 5.28 -10.94 -26.03
C ARG A 6 6.42 -11.38 -25.08
N LYS A 7 7.63 -11.57 -25.61
CA LYS A 7 8.83 -11.95 -24.86
C LYS A 7 9.49 -10.74 -24.16
N ASP A 8 9.41 -9.55 -24.77
CA ASP A 8 9.94 -8.30 -24.21
C ASP A 8 9.01 -7.76 -23.11
N PHE A 9 7.69 -8.00 -23.25
CA PHE A 9 6.71 -7.71 -22.20
C PHE A 9 6.96 -8.53 -20.91
N LEU A 10 7.24 -9.83 -21.05
CA LEU A 10 7.49 -10.74 -19.93
C LEU A 10 8.81 -10.45 -19.19
N ASN A 11 9.87 -10.05 -19.90
CA ASN A 11 11.15 -9.69 -19.28
C ASN A 11 11.09 -8.38 -18.47
N THR A 12 10.16 -7.48 -18.81
CA THR A 12 10.00 -6.19 -18.13
C THR A 12 9.28 -6.35 -16.78
N MET A 13 8.30 -7.26 -16.67
CA MET A 13 7.48 -7.44 -15.45
C MET A 13 8.08 -8.32 -14.34
N GLY A 14 9.14 -9.08 -14.63
CA GLY A 14 9.50 -10.26 -13.84
C GLY A 14 10.00 -10.09 -12.39
N LEU A 15 9.99 -8.90 -11.79
CA LEU A 15 10.53 -8.67 -10.44
C LEU A 15 9.78 -7.65 -9.57
N LEU A 16 8.61 -7.17 -9.99
CA LEU A 16 7.82 -6.24 -9.18
C LEU A 16 6.90 -7.02 -8.22
N GLY A 17 7.32 -7.27 -6.99
CA GLY A 17 6.40 -7.73 -5.94
C GLY A 17 5.34 -6.68 -5.64
N ALA A 18 4.22 -7.08 -5.01
CA ALA A 18 3.18 -6.14 -4.57
C ALA A 18 3.72 -5.02 -3.64
N SER A 19 4.82 -5.28 -2.93
CA SER A 19 5.57 -4.29 -2.14
C SER A 19 6.32 -3.24 -2.97
N ALA A 20 6.67 -3.53 -4.22
CA ALA A 20 7.34 -2.60 -5.13
C ALA A 20 6.36 -1.68 -5.87
N VAL A 21 5.06 -2.00 -5.85
CA VAL A 21 3.99 -1.19 -6.46
C VAL A 21 3.74 0.13 -5.71
N LEU A 22 4.33 0.30 -4.51
CA LEU A 22 4.16 1.50 -3.68
C LEU A 22 5.32 2.48 -3.79
N TRP A 23 6.23 2.26 -4.74
CA TRP A 23 7.29 3.22 -5.02
C TRP A 23 7.08 3.90 -6.38
N PRO A 24 7.30 5.23 -6.46
CA PRO A 24 6.91 6.01 -7.63
C PRO A 24 7.58 5.52 -8.91
N GLN A 25 6.78 5.00 -9.84
CA GLN A 25 7.17 4.94 -11.25
C GLN A 25 6.86 6.28 -11.91
N THR A 26 7.87 7.11 -12.17
CA THR A 26 7.72 8.17 -13.18
C THR A 26 8.96 8.31 -14.05
N SER A 27 8.83 7.86 -15.30
CA SER A 27 9.44 8.55 -16.43
C SER A 27 8.34 9.38 -17.09
N LEU A 28 8.41 10.70 -16.94
CA LEU A 28 7.93 11.75 -17.86
C LEU A 28 7.90 13.06 -17.06
N ALA A 29 8.85 13.93 -17.40
CA ALA A 29 9.04 15.21 -16.74
C ALA A 29 7.77 16.08 -16.82
N ASN A 30 7.05 16.20 -15.71
CA ASN A 30 6.29 17.42 -15.43
C ASN A 30 7.14 18.31 -14.52
N LYS A 31 7.57 19.45 -15.08
CA LYS A 31 8.12 20.58 -14.32
C LYS A 31 7.02 21.14 -13.41
N THR A 32 6.65 20.45 -12.34
CA THR A 32 6.04 21.14 -11.21
C THR A 32 7.17 21.83 -10.48
N HIS A 33 7.20 23.17 -10.53
CA HIS A 33 8.00 23.96 -9.62
C HIS A 33 7.72 23.44 -8.19
N ARG A 34 8.67 22.70 -7.62
CA ARG A 34 8.60 22.25 -6.24
C ARG A 34 8.79 23.49 -5.37
N THR A 35 7.69 23.98 -4.81
CA THR A 35 7.71 25.09 -3.87
C THR A 35 8.50 24.63 -2.63
N PRO A 36 9.48 25.41 -2.12
CA PRO A 36 10.08 25.12 -0.82
C PRO A 36 8.97 24.98 0.23
N PHE A 37 9.12 24.09 1.23
CA PHE A 37 8.16 23.82 2.31
C PHE A 37 7.33 25.07 2.62
N GLY A 38 6.12 25.11 2.08
CA GLY A 38 5.28 26.29 2.14
C GLY A 38 4.75 26.42 3.55
N ASN A 39 4.83 27.63 4.13
CA ASN A 39 3.88 28.00 5.17
C ASN A 39 2.46 27.69 4.65
N GLY A 40 1.58 27.20 5.51
CA GLY A 40 0.23 26.83 5.07
C GLY A 40 -0.54 28.00 4.47
N ILE A 41 -1.72 27.72 3.93
CA ILE A 41 -2.57 28.71 3.27
C ILE A 41 -3.31 29.55 4.31
N THR A 42 -3.12 30.87 4.23
CA THR A 42 -3.88 31.84 5.04
C THR A 42 -5.12 32.30 4.29
N ILE A 43 -6.30 32.08 4.87
CA ILE A 43 -7.57 32.60 4.34
C ILE A 43 -7.94 33.87 5.09
N GLY A 44 -7.94 35.00 4.37
CA GLY A 44 -8.29 36.32 4.92
C GLY A 44 -9.76 36.44 5.32
N GLN A 45 -10.18 37.63 5.78
CA GLN A 45 -11.56 37.86 6.21
C GLN A 45 -12.60 37.53 5.11
N ILE A 46 -13.65 36.81 5.53
CA ILE A 46 -14.79 36.42 4.71
C ILE A 46 -16.03 37.21 5.12
N LYS A 47 -17.00 37.34 4.20
CA LYS A 47 -18.36 37.82 4.51
C LYS A 47 -19.27 36.62 4.78
N ASP A 48 -20.34 36.82 5.53
CA ASP A 48 -21.23 35.73 5.98
C ASP A 48 -21.78 34.86 4.84
N ASN A 49 -22.12 35.50 3.71
CA ASN A 49 -22.66 34.83 2.52
C ASN A 49 -21.62 34.59 1.43
N ASP A 50 -20.32 34.73 1.73
CA ASP A 50 -19.29 34.39 0.75
C ASP A 50 -19.34 32.88 0.46
N THR A 51 -19.36 32.55 -0.83
CA THR A 51 -19.05 31.21 -1.35
C THR A 51 -17.58 31.15 -1.73
N VAL A 52 -17.05 29.95 -1.99
CA VAL A 52 -15.68 29.79 -2.49
C VAL A 52 -15.46 30.67 -3.73
N PHE A 53 -16.38 30.64 -4.69
CA PHE A 53 -16.22 31.38 -5.94
C PHE A 53 -16.46 32.89 -5.81
N SER A 54 -17.38 33.34 -4.95
CA SER A 54 -17.55 34.78 -4.69
C SER A 54 -16.33 35.36 -3.97
N TYR A 55 -15.75 34.60 -3.05
CA TYR A 55 -14.51 34.95 -2.35
C TYR A 55 -13.32 35.02 -3.30
N ILE A 56 -13.11 34.00 -4.13
CA ILE A 56 -12.05 34.00 -5.15
C ILE A 56 -12.21 35.21 -6.06
N LYS A 57 -13.42 35.45 -6.59
CA LYS A 57 -13.68 36.62 -7.45
C LYS A 57 -13.38 37.94 -6.75
N ARG A 58 -13.70 38.06 -5.45
CA ARG A 58 -13.43 39.26 -4.66
C ARG A 58 -11.94 39.49 -4.41
N ILE A 59 -11.17 38.42 -4.18
CA ILE A 59 -9.74 38.52 -3.82
C ILE A 59 -8.84 38.54 -5.06
N LYS A 60 -9.16 37.78 -6.10
CA LYS A 60 -8.35 37.60 -7.31
C LYS A 60 -8.90 38.36 -8.53
N GLY A 61 -10.11 38.89 -8.45
CA GLY A 61 -10.81 39.57 -9.57
C GLY A 61 -11.40 38.62 -10.62
N GLN A 62 -10.88 37.38 -10.71
CA GLN A 62 -11.26 36.36 -11.68
C GLN A 62 -11.20 34.95 -11.06
N HIS A 63 -11.61 33.92 -11.80
CA HIS A 63 -11.39 32.53 -11.39
C HIS A 63 -9.89 32.23 -11.33
N ASP A 64 -9.46 31.58 -10.25
CA ASP A 64 -8.08 31.17 -10.02
C ASP A 64 -8.10 29.73 -9.50
N ILE A 65 -7.73 28.79 -10.36
CA ILE A 65 -7.79 27.35 -10.06
C ILE A 65 -6.83 26.95 -8.94
N THR A 66 -5.67 27.59 -8.84
CA THR A 66 -4.69 27.32 -7.77
C THR A 66 -5.27 27.76 -6.44
N PHE A 67 -5.84 28.97 -6.38
CA PHE A 67 -6.45 29.47 -5.15
C PHE A 67 -7.72 28.70 -4.79
N TYR A 68 -8.48 28.22 -5.78
CA TYR A 68 -9.59 27.30 -5.54
C TYR A 68 -9.13 26.02 -4.85
N ARG A 69 -8.11 25.35 -5.39
CA ARG A 69 -7.52 24.14 -4.78
C ARG A 69 -6.99 24.39 -3.37
N GLN A 70 -6.34 25.52 -3.15
CA GLN A 70 -5.87 25.94 -1.83
C GLN A 70 -7.01 26.15 -0.83
N ILE A 71 -8.13 26.77 -1.22
CA ILE A 71 -9.30 26.93 -0.34
C ILE A 71 -9.92 25.57 -0.01
N ILE A 72 -10.06 24.67 -0.98
CA ILE A 72 -10.64 23.34 -0.75
C ILE A 72 -9.72 22.46 0.11
N GLY A 73 -8.41 22.49 -0.12
CA GLY A 73 -7.44 21.80 0.73
C GLY A 73 -7.38 22.37 2.14
N ALA A 74 -7.45 23.71 2.29
CA ALA A 74 -7.44 24.36 3.59
C ALA A 74 -8.66 24.01 4.45
N ALA A 75 -9.74 23.47 3.87
CA ALA A 75 -10.91 23.01 4.62
C ALA A 75 -10.73 21.61 5.26
N ASN A 76 -9.73 20.81 4.85
CA ASN A 76 -9.41 19.53 5.48
C ASN A 76 -9.03 19.72 6.96
N ASP A 77 -9.18 18.68 7.78
CA ASP A 77 -8.36 18.54 8.99
C ASP A 77 -6.88 18.35 8.63
N PHE A 78 -5.96 18.78 9.49
CA PHE A 78 -4.54 18.85 9.14
C PHE A 78 -3.94 17.46 8.87
N LYS A 79 -3.30 17.31 7.71
CA LYS A 79 -2.54 16.13 7.29
C LYS A 79 -1.19 16.57 6.72
N GLU A 80 -0.14 15.78 6.93
CA GLU A 80 1.23 16.10 6.49
C GLU A 80 1.30 16.16 4.96
N GLY A 81 0.64 15.22 4.27
CA GLY A 81 0.62 15.20 2.80
C GLY A 81 -0.01 16.46 2.18
N ASP A 82 -1.05 17.02 2.80
CA ASP A 82 -1.69 18.27 2.32
C ASP A 82 -0.78 19.49 2.56
N LEU A 83 0.05 19.47 3.60
CA LEU A 83 1.06 20.50 3.85
C LEU A 83 2.16 20.43 2.80
N SER A 84 2.67 19.23 2.51
CA SER A 84 3.67 18.97 1.46
C SER A 84 3.16 19.35 0.06
N LEU A 85 1.86 19.20 -0.20
CA LEU A 85 1.19 19.66 -1.40
C LEU A 85 0.99 21.19 -1.46
N GLY A 86 1.22 21.90 -0.36
CA GLY A 86 1.02 23.35 -0.25
C GLY A 86 -0.45 23.77 -0.26
N VAL A 87 -1.36 22.90 0.20
CA VAL A 87 -2.81 23.16 0.23
C VAL A 87 -3.41 23.13 1.64
N ALA A 88 -2.68 22.68 2.65
CA ALA A 88 -3.13 22.73 4.04
C ALA A 88 -3.31 24.17 4.55
N ALA A 89 -4.27 24.37 5.47
CA ALA A 89 -4.46 25.65 6.14
C ALA A 89 -3.25 25.98 7.04
N ASN A 90 -2.86 27.26 7.09
CA ASN A 90 -1.78 27.73 7.97
C ASN A 90 -2.14 27.64 9.46
N ASP A 91 -3.42 27.85 9.77
CA ASP A 91 -3.96 27.92 11.12
C ASP A 91 -5.44 27.55 11.13
N GLU A 92 -5.98 27.33 12.33
CA GLU A 92 -7.38 26.95 12.52
C GLU A 92 -8.35 28.05 12.07
N THR A 93 -7.95 29.33 12.16
CA THR A 93 -8.79 30.43 11.66
C THR A 93 -8.99 30.33 10.15
N SER A 94 -7.93 30.02 9.41
CA SER A 94 -7.96 29.82 7.97
C SER A 94 -8.77 28.58 7.59
N ARG A 95 -8.64 27.50 8.35
CA ARG A 95 -9.45 26.27 8.17
C ARG A 95 -10.93 26.54 8.35
N LEU A 96 -11.32 27.20 9.44
CA LEU A 96 -12.72 27.55 9.73
C LEU A 96 -13.30 28.47 8.65
N ARG A 97 -12.53 29.43 8.15
CA ARG A 97 -12.96 30.30 7.04
C ARG A 97 -13.14 29.51 5.75
N ALA A 98 -12.22 28.62 5.40
CA ALA A 98 -12.34 27.73 4.25
C ALA A 98 -13.61 26.85 4.35
N ARG A 99 -13.86 26.27 5.53
CA ARG A 99 -15.09 25.49 5.81
C ARG A 99 -16.36 26.32 5.69
N GLN A 100 -16.36 27.57 6.16
CA GLN A 100 -17.50 28.47 6.01
C GLN A 100 -17.79 28.80 4.53
N LEU A 101 -16.76 29.13 3.75
CA LEU A 101 -16.89 29.35 2.30
C LEU A 101 -17.47 28.12 1.61
N LEU A 102 -16.98 26.94 1.95
CA LEU A 102 -17.43 25.67 1.37
C LEU A 102 -18.88 25.34 1.79
N THR A 103 -19.25 25.61 3.05
CA THR A 103 -20.61 25.42 3.59
C THR A 103 -21.65 26.19 2.77
N ASN A 104 -21.31 27.40 2.32
CA ASN A 104 -22.18 28.28 1.53
C ASN A 104 -22.19 27.96 0.03
N THR A 105 -21.24 27.15 -0.46
CA THR A 105 -21.08 26.90 -1.91
C THR A 105 -22.07 25.85 -2.40
N LYS A 106 -22.72 26.10 -3.55
CA LYS A 106 -23.68 25.17 -4.14
C LYS A 106 -23.01 23.97 -4.81
N ILE A 107 -23.70 22.83 -4.81
CA ILE A 107 -23.27 21.62 -5.52
C ILE A 107 -23.12 21.91 -7.02
N ALA A 108 -24.07 22.63 -7.64
CA ALA A 108 -23.97 23.04 -9.03
C ALA A 108 -22.70 23.86 -9.32
N ASP A 109 -22.28 24.72 -8.40
CA ASP A 109 -21.08 25.55 -8.59
C ASP A 109 -19.81 24.70 -8.50
N ILE A 110 -19.74 23.73 -7.58
CA ILE A 110 -18.64 22.76 -7.51
C ILE A 110 -18.57 21.93 -8.81
N ASN A 111 -19.70 21.37 -9.25
CA ASN A 111 -19.74 20.54 -10.45
C ASN A 111 -19.38 21.32 -11.73
N LYS A 112 -19.75 22.61 -11.80
CA LYS A 112 -19.40 23.47 -12.93
C LYS A 112 -17.91 23.85 -12.97
N ASN A 113 -17.23 23.85 -11.83
CA ASN A 113 -15.84 24.27 -11.71
C ASN A 113 -15.00 23.08 -11.23
N ALA A 114 -14.66 22.17 -12.15
CA ALA A 114 -13.87 20.99 -11.84
C ALA A 114 -12.56 21.35 -11.11
N ILE A 115 -12.26 20.66 -10.01
CA ILE A 115 -10.99 20.85 -9.29
C ILE A 115 -9.79 20.47 -10.16
N TYR A 116 -9.97 19.43 -10.98
CA TYR A 116 -9.02 18.90 -11.95
C TYR A 116 -9.80 18.06 -12.97
N SER A 117 -9.54 18.31 -14.26
CA SER A 117 -10.26 17.66 -15.36
C SER A 117 -9.34 16.72 -16.14
N ASP A 118 -9.70 15.45 -16.15
CA ASP A 118 -9.06 14.37 -16.90
C ASP A 118 -10.12 13.33 -17.33
N ALA A 119 -9.71 12.22 -17.92
CA ALA A 119 -10.65 11.18 -18.37
C ALA A 119 -11.39 10.51 -17.21
N ILE A 120 -10.78 10.38 -16.04
CA ILE A 120 -11.43 9.83 -14.84
C ILE A 120 -12.54 10.76 -14.36
N TYR A 121 -12.27 12.07 -14.28
CA TYR A 121 -13.29 13.05 -13.94
C TYR A 121 -14.49 12.97 -14.90
N LYS A 122 -14.22 12.90 -16.21
CA LYS A 122 -15.28 12.80 -17.23
C LYS A 122 -16.13 11.54 -17.04
N LEU A 123 -15.50 10.38 -16.85
CA LEU A 123 -16.20 9.13 -16.58
C LEU A 123 -17.07 9.21 -15.31
N ILE A 124 -16.57 9.85 -14.25
CA ILE A 124 -17.34 10.07 -13.02
C ILE A 124 -18.56 10.94 -13.31
N GLN A 125 -18.41 12.02 -14.08
CA GLN A 125 -19.54 12.88 -14.46
C GLN A 125 -20.55 12.13 -15.33
N GLU A 126 -20.09 11.39 -16.34
CA GLU A 126 -20.93 10.59 -17.25
C GLU A 126 -21.76 9.53 -16.52
N THR A 127 -21.24 9.00 -15.41
CA THR A 127 -21.92 7.99 -14.57
C THR A 127 -22.64 8.58 -13.36
N THR A 128 -22.64 9.90 -13.19
CA THR A 128 -23.41 10.58 -12.14
C THR A 128 -24.79 10.95 -12.66
N VAL A 129 -25.83 10.56 -11.94
CA VAL A 129 -27.23 10.86 -12.33
C VAL A 129 -27.53 12.34 -12.10
N GLU A 130 -28.07 13.03 -13.10
CA GLU A 130 -28.50 14.41 -12.91
C GLU A 130 -29.68 14.51 -11.93
N ASN A 131 -29.61 15.47 -11.00
CA ASN A 131 -30.69 15.74 -10.06
C ASN A 131 -30.76 17.24 -9.76
N SER A 132 -31.76 17.93 -10.32
CA SER A 132 -31.93 19.38 -10.16
C SER A 132 -32.13 19.79 -8.71
N LYS A 133 -32.77 18.95 -7.88
CA LYS A 133 -33.01 19.24 -6.47
C LYS A 133 -31.72 19.33 -5.68
N THR A 134 -30.80 18.38 -5.86
CA THR A 134 -29.50 18.41 -5.16
C THR A 134 -28.57 19.47 -5.71
N SER A 135 -28.65 19.79 -7.01
CA SER A 135 -27.82 20.83 -7.62
C SER A 135 -27.98 22.21 -6.97
N ASP A 136 -29.19 22.55 -6.51
CA ASP A 136 -29.46 23.83 -5.83
C ASP A 136 -29.01 23.88 -4.37
N TRP A 137 -28.66 22.74 -3.76
CA TRP A 137 -28.21 22.70 -2.38
C TRP A 137 -26.80 23.23 -2.21
N SER A 138 -26.56 23.92 -1.10
CA SER A 138 -25.19 24.12 -0.60
C SER A 138 -24.62 22.84 -0.01
N ILE A 139 -23.28 22.75 0.09
CA ILE A 139 -22.64 21.61 0.80
C ILE A 139 -23.13 21.54 2.26
N GLY A 140 -23.39 22.70 2.90
CA GLY A 140 -24.01 22.75 4.24
C GLY A 140 -25.43 22.17 4.29
N GLN A 141 -26.25 22.40 3.27
CA GLN A 141 -27.58 21.79 3.16
C GLN A 141 -27.48 20.28 2.91
N LEU A 142 -26.53 19.83 2.08
CA LEU A 142 -26.24 18.40 1.91
C LEU A 142 -25.81 17.75 3.23
N LYS A 143 -24.91 18.39 3.99
CA LYS A 143 -24.52 17.94 5.34
C LYS A 143 -25.73 17.77 6.24
N THR A 144 -26.58 18.79 6.32
CA THR A 144 -27.81 18.76 7.12
C THR A 144 -28.72 17.61 6.70
N PHE A 145 -28.87 17.39 5.38
CA PHE A 145 -29.68 16.30 4.83
C PHE A 145 -29.13 14.92 5.22
N VAL A 146 -27.84 14.68 4.97
CA VAL A 146 -27.18 13.38 5.23
C VAL A 146 -27.20 13.03 6.73
N LEU A 147 -27.04 14.02 7.61
CA LEU A 147 -27.12 13.81 9.06
C LEU A 147 -28.56 13.61 9.55
N GLY A 148 -29.54 14.34 8.99
CA GLY A 148 -30.92 14.35 9.47
C GLY A 148 -31.84 13.27 8.88
N GLN A 149 -31.58 12.81 7.65
CA GLN A 149 -32.50 11.91 6.93
C GLN A 149 -32.20 10.42 7.16
N PRO A 150 -33.19 9.52 6.97
CA PRO A 150 -32.97 8.08 7.05
C PRO A 150 -32.16 7.56 5.85
N GLU A 151 -31.56 6.36 6.00
CA GLU A 151 -30.72 5.73 4.98
C GLU A 151 -31.38 5.67 3.59
N LYS A 152 -32.68 5.34 3.53
CA LYS A 152 -33.42 5.25 2.28
C LYS A 152 -33.34 6.57 1.47
N SER A 153 -33.58 7.70 2.11
CA SER A 153 -33.56 9.02 1.46
C SER A 153 -32.15 9.45 1.07
N ILE A 154 -31.13 8.99 1.79
CA ILE A 154 -29.72 9.22 1.42
C ILE A 154 -29.38 8.40 0.17
N LYS A 155 -29.77 7.12 0.13
CA LYS A 155 -29.57 6.25 -1.03
C LYS A 155 -30.25 6.75 -2.31
N GLU A 156 -31.38 7.45 -2.18
CA GLU A 156 -32.07 8.08 -3.31
C GLU A 156 -31.24 9.19 -3.99
N ILE A 157 -30.36 9.89 -3.24
CA ILE A 157 -29.53 10.97 -3.80
C ILE A 157 -28.09 10.54 -4.11
N MET A 158 -27.60 9.43 -3.54
CA MET A 158 -26.22 8.96 -3.74
C MET A 158 -25.79 8.87 -5.21
N PRO A 159 -26.62 8.37 -6.16
CA PRO A 159 -26.27 8.34 -7.58
C PRO A 159 -26.02 9.72 -8.20
N SER A 160 -26.56 10.80 -7.62
CA SER A 160 -26.41 12.17 -8.11
C SER A 160 -25.30 12.97 -7.42
N LEU A 161 -24.56 12.35 -6.50
CA LEU A 161 -23.41 12.97 -5.86
C LEU A 161 -22.14 12.70 -6.66
N THR A 162 -21.40 13.76 -7.00
CA THR A 162 -20.07 13.66 -7.61
C THR A 162 -19.01 13.42 -6.54
N SER A 163 -17.84 12.91 -6.94
CA SER A 163 -16.71 12.74 -6.03
C SER A 163 -16.26 14.06 -5.39
N ASP A 164 -16.22 15.16 -6.15
CA ASP A 164 -15.87 16.48 -5.61
C ASP A 164 -16.89 16.92 -4.55
N CYS A 165 -18.18 16.66 -4.76
CA CYS A 165 -19.24 16.95 -3.80
C CYS A 165 -19.11 16.12 -2.50
N ILE A 166 -18.89 14.80 -2.62
CA ILE A 166 -18.71 13.90 -1.47
C ILE A 166 -17.44 14.25 -0.69
N GLY A 167 -16.33 14.52 -1.38
CA GLY A 167 -15.09 14.91 -0.74
C GLY A 167 -15.18 16.28 -0.06
N CYS A 168 -15.94 17.23 -0.63
CA CYS A 168 -16.25 18.50 0.03
C CYS A 168 -17.15 18.32 1.27
N LEU A 169 -18.09 17.38 1.24
CA LEU A 169 -19.00 17.10 2.34
C LEU A 169 -18.27 16.63 3.60
N VAL A 170 -17.37 15.65 3.47
CA VAL A 170 -16.67 15.06 4.63
C VAL A 170 -15.74 16.05 5.33
N LYS A 171 -15.19 17.04 4.60
CA LYS A 171 -14.39 18.15 5.15
C LYS A 171 -15.14 18.99 6.17
N LEU A 172 -16.47 19.04 6.06
CA LEU A 172 -17.32 19.84 6.95
C LEU A 172 -17.83 19.04 8.16
N MET A 173 -17.55 17.74 8.24
CA MET A 173 -18.04 16.87 9.31
C MET A 173 -17.01 16.70 10.42
N SER A 174 -17.44 16.70 11.68
CA SER A 174 -16.63 16.21 12.80
C SER A 174 -16.48 14.68 12.74
N ASN A 175 -15.61 14.10 13.57
CA ASN A 175 -15.46 12.66 13.65
C ASN A 175 -16.75 11.97 14.11
N GLU A 176 -17.49 12.58 15.05
CA GLU A 176 -18.79 12.07 15.52
C GLU A 176 -19.84 12.11 14.41
N GLU A 177 -19.86 13.17 13.60
CA GLU A 177 -20.75 13.27 12.44
C GLU A 177 -20.39 12.23 11.37
N LEU A 178 -19.10 11.99 11.11
CA LEU A 178 -18.65 10.92 10.20
C LEU A 178 -19.07 9.54 10.72
N ILE A 179 -18.89 9.27 12.02
CA ILE A 179 -19.36 8.04 12.66
C ILE A 179 -20.88 7.90 12.52
N GLN A 180 -21.65 8.97 12.74
CA GLN A 180 -23.11 8.96 12.62
C GLN A 180 -23.56 8.57 11.20
N VAL A 181 -22.88 9.09 10.16
CA VAL A 181 -23.15 8.70 8.78
C VAL A 181 -22.74 7.25 8.51
N GLY A 182 -21.56 6.84 9.01
CA GLY A 182 -21.08 5.46 8.92
C GLY A 182 -22.05 4.44 9.54
N GLN A 183 -22.70 4.78 10.66
CA GLN A 183 -23.70 3.94 11.35
C GLN A 183 -25.07 3.89 10.66
N LYS A 184 -25.23 4.64 9.57
CA LYS A 184 -26.50 4.83 8.86
C LYS A 184 -26.48 4.26 7.45
N VAL A 185 -25.41 4.45 6.68
CA VAL A 185 -25.34 4.04 5.26
C VAL A 185 -24.58 2.73 5.12
N PHE A 186 -25.19 1.71 4.51
CA PHE A 186 -24.57 0.39 4.32
C PHE A 186 -24.79 -0.15 2.91
N ASN A 187 -23.73 -0.69 2.30
CA ASN A 187 -23.78 -1.27 0.96
C ASN A 187 -23.29 -2.71 1.03
N PRO A 188 -24.17 -3.69 1.31
CA PRO A 188 -23.76 -5.07 1.45
C PRO A 188 -23.47 -5.75 0.11
N LEU A 189 -22.52 -6.68 0.11
CA LEU A 189 -22.25 -7.52 -1.06
C LEU A 189 -23.41 -8.47 -1.33
N ALA A 190 -23.72 -8.69 -2.61
CA ALA A 190 -24.83 -9.53 -3.05
C ALA A 190 -24.76 -10.93 -2.42
N ASN A 191 -25.91 -11.44 -1.98
CA ASN A 191 -26.06 -12.75 -1.35
C ASN A 191 -25.23 -12.98 -0.07
N SER A 192 -24.82 -11.91 0.62
CA SER A 192 -24.08 -12.01 1.89
C SER A 192 -24.59 -10.98 2.92
N LYS A 193 -24.03 -11.02 4.14
CA LYS A 193 -24.17 -9.95 5.14
C LYS A 193 -22.96 -9.02 5.23
N ILE A 194 -21.93 -9.27 4.42
CA ILE A 194 -20.70 -8.47 4.39
C ILE A 194 -21.06 -7.03 3.99
N GLY A 195 -20.63 -6.05 4.78
CA GLY A 195 -20.99 -4.63 4.59
C GLY A 195 -22.39 -4.24 5.08
N SER A 196 -23.12 -5.13 5.75
CA SER A 196 -24.37 -4.81 6.45
C SER A 196 -24.09 -4.24 7.85
N LYS A 197 -25.05 -3.47 8.37
CA LYS A 197 -25.01 -2.97 9.76
C LYS A 197 -24.80 -4.10 10.76
N GLY A 198 -23.82 -3.96 11.63
CA GLY A 198 -23.48 -4.92 12.68
C GLY A 198 -22.64 -6.11 12.19
N TYR A 199 -22.23 -6.15 10.93
CA TYR A 199 -21.29 -7.13 10.40
C TYR A 199 -19.93 -6.47 10.15
N MET A 200 -18.86 -7.18 10.49
CA MET A 200 -17.48 -6.78 10.26
C MET A 200 -16.72 -8.02 9.81
N SER A 201 -16.34 -8.04 8.54
CA SER A 201 -15.64 -9.17 7.94
C SER A 201 -14.12 -9.01 8.01
N ALA A 202 -13.41 -10.06 7.65
CA ALA A 202 -11.96 -10.09 7.62
C ALA A 202 -11.43 -10.59 6.27
N ARG A 203 -10.48 -9.84 5.70
CA ARG A 203 -9.58 -10.34 4.67
C ARG A 203 -8.43 -11.07 5.36
N VAL A 204 -8.28 -12.37 5.12
CA VAL A 204 -7.07 -13.08 5.56
C VAL A 204 -5.95 -12.69 4.62
N GLN A 205 -4.83 -12.20 5.16
CA GLN A 205 -3.65 -11.79 4.41
C GLN A 205 -2.47 -12.73 4.68
N PRO A 206 -2.45 -13.93 4.08
CA PRO A 206 -1.44 -14.94 4.38
C PRO A 206 -0.13 -14.68 3.59
N ASN A 207 0.48 -13.51 3.75
CA ASN A 207 1.68 -13.14 3.00
C ASN A 207 2.88 -14.02 3.41
N SER A 208 3.70 -14.43 2.44
CA SER A 208 4.99 -15.11 2.68
C SER A 208 6.13 -14.25 2.15
N PRO A 209 7.22 -14.03 2.92
CA PRO A 209 8.41 -13.32 2.45
C PRO A 209 9.08 -13.93 1.22
N THR A 210 8.70 -15.16 0.85
CA THR A 210 9.31 -15.91 -0.26
C THR A 210 8.28 -16.58 -1.17
N ASP A 211 7.00 -16.19 -1.09
CA ASP A 211 5.88 -16.86 -1.79
C ASP A 211 5.79 -18.37 -1.51
N ASN A 212 6.26 -18.81 -0.34
CA ASN A 212 6.22 -20.23 0.01
C ASN A 212 4.79 -20.68 0.28
N ILE A 213 4.31 -21.63 -0.51
CA ILE A 213 2.94 -22.14 -0.45
C ILE A 213 2.58 -22.70 0.94
N GLU A 214 3.52 -23.34 1.64
CA GLU A 214 3.27 -23.86 2.99
C GLU A 214 3.03 -22.73 4.00
N ASP A 215 3.80 -21.64 3.93
CA ASP A 215 3.61 -20.46 4.79
C ASP A 215 2.22 -19.85 4.58
N ILE A 216 1.80 -19.75 3.31
CA ILE A 216 0.52 -19.14 2.91
C ILE A 216 -0.65 -19.99 3.43
N ILE A 217 -0.64 -21.30 3.16
CA ILE A 217 -1.71 -22.22 3.54
C ILE A 217 -1.90 -22.25 5.07
N TRP A 218 -0.80 -22.31 5.83
CA TRP A 218 -0.88 -22.42 7.29
C TRP A 218 -1.40 -21.13 7.96
N GLN A 219 -1.13 -19.96 7.39
CA GLN A 219 -1.73 -18.72 7.88
C GLN A 219 -3.26 -18.67 7.65
N VAL A 220 -3.78 -19.38 6.64
CA VAL A 220 -5.25 -19.55 6.48
C VAL A 220 -5.82 -20.46 7.57
N PHE A 221 -5.16 -21.59 7.85
CA PHE A 221 -5.58 -22.47 8.96
C PHE A 221 -5.53 -21.77 10.31
N ASP A 222 -4.52 -20.94 10.51
CA ASP A 222 -4.36 -20.10 11.68
C ASP A 222 -5.55 -19.14 11.84
N ALA A 223 -5.84 -18.31 10.81
CA ALA A 223 -6.98 -17.38 10.84
C ALA A 223 -8.32 -18.07 11.16
N TRP A 224 -8.58 -19.20 10.50
CA TRP A 224 -9.82 -19.96 10.69
C TRP A 224 -9.92 -20.62 12.06
N SER A 225 -8.80 -20.90 12.73
CA SER A 225 -8.79 -21.40 14.11
C SER A 225 -9.33 -20.36 15.11
N TYR A 226 -9.22 -19.06 14.78
CA TYR A 226 -9.79 -17.94 15.55
C TYR A 226 -11.19 -17.51 15.06
N GLY A 227 -11.78 -18.26 14.12
CA GLY A 227 -13.03 -17.89 13.46
C GLY A 227 -12.95 -16.54 12.74
N VAL A 228 -11.80 -16.24 12.13
CA VAL A 228 -11.52 -15.00 11.38
C VAL A 228 -11.30 -15.36 9.91
N GLY A 229 -11.89 -14.58 8.99
CA GLY A 229 -11.66 -14.70 7.56
C GLY A 229 -12.87 -15.17 6.78
N ASP A 230 -13.72 -14.23 6.38
CA ASP A 230 -15.02 -14.48 5.73
C ASP A 230 -15.26 -13.63 4.48
N LEU A 231 -14.36 -12.70 4.15
CA LEU A 231 -14.44 -11.91 2.92
C LEU A 231 -13.65 -12.55 1.76
N VAL A 232 -12.33 -12.70 1.92
CA VAL A 232 -11.42 -13.15 0.86
C VAL A 232 -10.15 -13.76 1.48
N LEU A 233 -9.63 -14.82 0.86
CA LEU A 233 -8.26 -15.28 1.10
C LEU A 233 -7.35 -14.52 0.13
N GLY A 234 -6.73 -13.43 0.62
CA GLY A 234 -6.07 -12.43 -0.22
C GLY A 234 -4.59 -12.26 0.08
N THR A 235 -3.71 -12.84 -0.73
CA THR A 235 -2.25 -12.78 -0.53
C THR A 235 -1.58 -11.80 -1.49
N ASN A 236 -0.65 -11.01 -0.96
CA ASN A 236 0.22 -10.16 -1.75
C ASN A 236 1.45 -10.99 -2.16
N PRO A 237 1.71 -11.19 -3.46
CA PRO A 237 2.87 -11.97 -3.89
C PRO A 237 4.15 -11.13 -3.89
N VAL A 238 5.28 -11.76 -3.57
CA VAL A 238 6.64 -11.23 -3.76
C VAL A 238 7.00 -11.22 -5.24
N SER A 239 6.60 -12.25 -5.99
CA SER A 239 6.85 -12.38 -7.42
C SER A 239 5.61 -12.09 -8.23
N SER A 240 5.72 -11.19 -9.20
CA SER A 240 4.69 -10.97 -10.23
C SER A 240 4.80 -11.90 -11.44
N GLU A 241 5.61 -12.97 -11.35
CA GLU A 241 5.65 -13.98 -12.41
C GLU A 241 4.34 -14.77 -12.44
N VAL A 242 3.76 -14.91 -13.64
CA VAL A 242 2.47 -15.57 -13.86
C VAL A 242 2.45 -16.98 -13.25
N GLU A 243 3.54 -17.74 -13.37
CA GLU A 243 3.63 -19.08 -12.79
C GLU A 243 3.67 -19.09 -11.25
N SER A 244 4.26 -18.07 -10.62
CA SER A 244 4.28 -17.93 -9.16
C SER A 244 2.86 -17.64 -8.66
N VAL A 245 2.22 -16.63 -9.26
CA VAL A 245 0.84 -16.21 -8.95
C VAL A 245 -0.13 -17.38 -9.13
N ALA A 246 -0.02 -18.15 -10.23
CA ALA A 246 -0.87 -19.31 -10.48
C ALA A 246 -0.75 -20.40 -9.41
N LYS A 247 0.47 -20.68 -8.91
CA LYS A 247 0.69 -21.68 -7.85
C LYS A 247 0.04 -21.26 -6.53
N ILE A 248 0.20 -19.98 -6.16
CA ILE A 248 -0.39 -19.43 -4.95
C ILE A 248 -1.91 -19.44 -5.04
N GLU A 249 -2.46 -18.98 -6.17
CA GLU A 249 -3.89 -18.98 -6.41
C GLU A 249 -4.48 -20.39 -6.31
N LYS A 250 -3.85 -21.36 -6.97
CA LYS A 250 -4.28 -22.76 -6.94
C LYS A 250 -4.33 -23.29 -5.51
N ALA A 251 -3.31 -23.00 -4.70
CA ALA A 251 -3.28 -23.43 -3.30
C ALA A 251 -4.44 -22.85 -2.48
N LEU A 252 -4.74 -21.55 -2.64
CA LEU A 252 -5.86 -20.91 -1.95
C LEU A 252 -7.22 -21.45 -2.44
N PHE A 253 -7.38 -21.67 -3.74
CA PHE A 253 -8.59 -22.24 -4.32
C PHE A 253 -8.80 -23.70 -3.88
N GLU A 254 -7.74 -24.50 -3.76
CA GLU A 254 -7.80 -25.87 -3.22
C GLU A 254 -8.33 -25.90 -1.78
N ILE A 255 -7.92 -24.95 -0.92
CA ILE A 255 -8.47 -24.85 0.43
C ILE A 255 -9.99 -24.61 0.38
N LEU A 256 -10.44 -23.65 -0.43
CA LEU A 256 -11.85 -23.32 -0.56
C LEU A 256 -12.66 -24.52 -1.08
N THR A 257 -12.17 -25.20 -2.11
CA THR A 257 -12.88 -26.33 -2.73
C THR A 257 -12.96 -27.55 -1.82
N VAL A 258 -11.90 -27.89 -1.08
CA VAL A 258 -11.91 -29.01 -0.10
C VAL A 258 -13.00 -28.82 0.95
N PHE A 259 -13.26 -27.58 1.37
CA PHE A 259 -14.31 -27.25 2.33
C PHE A 259 -15.65 -26.84 1.70
N ASN A 260 -15.76 -26.85 0.37
CA ASN A 260 -16.92 -26.40 -0.40
C ASN A 260 -17.33 -24.92 -0.14
N LEU A 261 -16.33 -24.03 -0.05
CA LEU A 261 -16.49 -22.60 0.21
C LEU A 261 -16.31 -21.70 -1.02
N GLN A 262 -16.00 -22.26 -2.19
CA GLN A 262 -15.71 -21.49 -3.41
C GLN A 262 -16.89 -20.67 -3.96
N ASN A 263 -18.12 -20.91 -3.45
CA ASN A 263 -19.31 -20.11 -3.74
C ASN A 263 -19.68 -19.14 -2.61
N THR A 264 -18.99 -19.23 -1.46
CA THR A 264 -19.23 -18.40 -0.26
C THR A 264 -18.23 -17.25 -0.20
N MET A 265 -16.96 -17.48 -0.56
CA MET A 265 -15.91 -16.46 -0.57
C MET A 265 -14.87 -16.73 -1.67
N PRO A 266 -14.26 -15.68 -2.26
CA PRO A 266 -13.18 -15.83 -3.24
C PRO A 266 -11.80 -16.00 -2.61
N ASN A 267 -10.87 -16.54 -3.40
CA ASN A 267 -9.44 -16.31 -3.27
C ASN A 267 -9.00 -15.10 -4.13
N CYS A 268 -7.87 -14.51 -3.79
CA CYS A 268 -7.24 -13.45 -4.57
C CYS A 268 -5.72 -13.46 -4.35
N VAL A 269 -4.96 -13.36 -5.45
CA VAL A 269 -3.53 -13.04 -5.39
C VAL A 269 -3.38 -11.61 -5.93
N LEU A 270 -2.96 -10.69 -5.07
CA LEU A 270 -2.97 -9.25 -5.33
C LEU A 270 -1.81 -8.81 -6.23
N SER A 271 -1.69 -9.41 -7.40
CA SER A 271 -0.77 -8.98 -8.46
C SER A 271 -1.43 -7.96 -9.39
N HIS A 272 -0.68 -7.38 -10.32
CA HIS A 272 -1.27 -6.55 -11.39
C HIS A 272 -2.38 -7.30 -12.14
N ILE A 273 -3.45 -6.61 -12.54
CA ILE A 273 -4.64 -7.22 -13.16
C ILE A 273 -4.33 -7.97 -14.45
N ASP A 274 -3.33 -7.54 -15.22
CA ASP A 274 -2.87 -8.27 -16.42
C ASP A 274 -2.32 -9.65 -16.08
N VAL A 275 -1.60 -9.78 -14.95
CA VAL A 275 -1.03 -11.06 -14.50
C VAL A 275 -2.16 -12.00 -14.08
N GLN A 276 -3.15 -11.52 -13.32
CA GLN A 276 -4.32 -12.31 -12.91
C GLN A 276 -5.13 -12.76 -14.13
N ALA A 277 -5.26 -11.91 -15.15
CA ALA A 277 -5.91 -12.26 -16.41
C ALA A 277 -5.16 -13.33 -17.21
N GLU A 278 -3.82 -13.36 -17.17
CA GLU A 278 -3.04 -14.45 -17.76
C GLU A 278 -3.17 -15.75 -16.94
N VAL A 279 -3.21 -15.66 -15.61
CA VAL A 279 -3.45 -16.84 -14.75
C VAL A 279 -4.80 -17.48 -15.06
N GLU A 280 -5.87 -16.69 -15.24
CA GLU A 280 -7.19 -17.22 -15.64
C GLU A 280 -7.15 -18.00 -16.96
N LYS A 281 -6.27 -17.61 -17.90
CA LYS A 281 -6.12 -18.34 -19.17
C LYS A 281 -5.44 -19.70 -18.98
N ILE A 282 -4.56 -19.80 -17.98
CA ILE A 282 -3.81 -21.03 -17.67
C ILE A 282 -4.67 -21.99 -16.85
N GLN A 283 -5.47 -21.46 -15.92
CA GLN A 283 -6.35 -22.22 -15.03
C GLN A 283 -7.75 -21.58 -14.95
N PRO A 284 -8.60 -21.77 -15.98
CA PRO A 284 -9.92 -21.12 -16.04
C PRO A 284 -10.82 -21.51 -14.88
N GLY A 285 -11.51 -20.52 -14.32
CA GLY A 285 -12.47 -20.69 -13.23
C GLY A 285 -11.87 -20.87 -11.83
N THR A 286 -10.53 -20.76 -11.68
CA THR A 286 -9.87 -20.79 -10.36
C THR A 286 -9.51 -19.41 -9.82
N THR A 287 -9.46 -18.39 -10.69
CA THR A 287 -9.25 -17.01 -10.22
C THR A 287 -10.53 -16.50 -9.56
N GLY A 288 -10.46 -16.21 -8.26
CA GLY A 288 -11.60 -15.75 -7.46
C GLY A 288 -12.02 -14.33 -7.79
N ILE A 289 -11.69 -13.36 -6.95
CA ILE A 289 -11.91 -11.93 -7.27
C ILE A 289 -10.62 -11.34 -7.82
N TRP A 290 -10.70 -10.49 -8.85
CA TRP A 290 -9.50 -9.84 -9.38
C TRP A 290 -9.17 -8.57 -8.64
N PHE A 291 -7.90 -8.39 -8.30
CA PHE A 291 -7.40 -7.22 -7.59
C PHE A 291 -6.87 -6.12 -8.53
N GLN A 292 -6.98 -4.85 -8.13
CA GLN A 292 -6.15 -3.77 -8.70
C GLN A 292 -6.07 -2.55 -7.77
N SER A 293 -4.87 -2.01 -7.55
CA SER A 293 -4.70 -0.68 -6.94
C SER A 293 -5.16 0.43 -7.89
N LEU A 294 -5.92 1.41 -7.41
CA LEU A 294 -6.46 2.51 -8.21
C LEU A 294 -5.96 3.88 -7.73
N ALA A 295 -5.75 4.79 -8.68
CA ALA A 295 -5.42 6.19 -8.43
C ALA A 295 -6.55 7.16 -8.83
N GLY A 296 -6.49 8.38 -8.29
CA GLY A 296 -7.51 9.43 -8.48
C GLY A 296 -7.34 10.25 -9.75
N THR A 297 -6.21 10.13 -10.45
CA THR A 297 -5.95 10.80 -11.74
C THR A 297 -5.45 9.82 -12.81
N VAL A 298 -5.62 10.19 -14.08
CA VAL A 298 -5.10 9.41 -15.21
C VAL A 298 -3.60 9.22 -15.11
N ASP A 299 -2.86 10.32 -14.85
CA ASP A 299 -1.40 10.27 -14.76
C ASP A 299 -0.94 9.38 -13.60
N ALA A 300 -1.60 9.44 -12.44
CA ALA A 300 -1.29 8.55 -11.32
C ALA A 300 -1.61 7.08 -11.61
N ASN A 301 -2.66 6.79 -12.39
CA ASN A 301 -2.96 5.42 -12.81
C ASN A 301 -1.93 4.87 -13.81
N HIS A 302 -1.27 5.71 -14.61
CA HIS A 302 -0.19 5.28 -15.47
C HIS A 302 1.03 4.77 -14.69
N THR A 303 1.27 5.25 -13.45
CA THR A 303 2.26 4.67 -12.52
C THR A 303 1.97 3.19 -12.22
N PHE A 304 0.72 2.77 -12.34
CA PHE A 304 0.30 1.38 -12.17
C PHE A 304 0.10 0.64 -13.50
N ASP A 305 0.53 1.21 -14.64
CA ASP A 305 0.22 0.70 -15.99
C ASP A 305 -1.30 0.50 -16.23
N LEU A 306 -2.11 1.43 -15.74
CA LEU A 306 -3.57 1.39 -15.90
C LEU A 306 -4.11 2.49 -16.79
N SER A 307 -5.08 2.10 -17.62
CA SER A 307 -5.98 3.02 -18.31
C SER A 307 -7.42 2.60 -18.07
N ILE A 308 -8.36 3.54 -18.26
CA ILE A 308 -9.79 3.26 -18.17
C ILE A 308 -10.17 2.10 -19.09
N GLU A 309 -9.69 2.11 -20.34
CA GLU A 309 -10.02 1.07 -21.32
C GLU A 309 -9.44 -0.30 -20.94
N LYS A 310 -8.22 -0.33 -20.37
CA LYS A 310 -7.65 -1.57 -19.83
C LYS A 310 -8.54 -2.15 -18.73
N MET A 311 -8.99 -1.30 -17.79
CA MET A 311 -9.87 -1.73 -16.70
C MET A 311 -11.22 -2.23 -17.22
N LYS A 312 -11.88 -1.47 -18.11
CA LYS A 312 -13.15 -1.88 -18.75
C LYS A 312 -13.04 -3.22 -19.47
N LYS A 313 -11.95 -3.42 -20.21
CA LYS A 313 -11.67 -4.70 -20.88
C LYS A 313 -11.54 -5.85 -19.88
N HIS A 314 -10.85 -5.66 -18.76
CA HIS A 314 -10.70 -6.73 -17.76
C HIS A 314 -12.00 -7.06 -17.03
N ILE A 315 -12.74 -6.05 -16.58
CA ILE A 315 -13.99 -6.26 -15.85
C ILE A 315 -15.06 -6.91 -16.72
N SER A 316 -15.10 -6.62 -18.04
CA SER A 316 -16.05 -7.27 -18.96
C SER A 316 -15.82 -8.79 -19.10
N ASN A 317 -14.62 -9.29 -18.77
CA ASN A 317 -14.33 -10.73 -18.71
C ASN A 317 -14.81 -11.38 -17.41
N ARG A 318 -15.19 -10.61 -16.38
CA ARG A 318 -15.64 -11.12 -15.08
C ARG A 318 -17.15 -11.34 -15.07
N THR A 319 -17.57 -12.53 -15.49
CA THR A 319 -19.00 -12.87 -15.64
C THR A 319 -19.60 -13.65 -14.46
N GLY A 320 -18.76 -14.17 -13.55
CA GLY A 320 -19.17 -14.96 -12.38
C GLY A 320 -19.58 -14.12 -11.17
N ALA A 321 -19.64 -14.75 -9.99
CA ALA A 321 -20.05 -14.09 -8.74
C ALA A 321 -19.03 -13.07 -8.19
N TYR A 322 -17.80 -13.07 -8.71
CA TYR A 322 -16.69 -12.26 -8.22
C TYR A 322 -16.13 -11.36 -9.33
N GLY A 323 -16.23 -10.05 -9.11
CA GLY A 323 -15.80 -9.02 -10.05
C GLY A 323 -14.42 -8.48 -9.70
N LEU A 324 -14.41 -7.35 -9.00
CA LEU A 324 -13.23 -6.51 -8.78
C LEU A 324 -13.03 -6.18 -7.31
N TYR A 325 -11.82 -6.38 -6.82
CA TYR A 325 -11.31 -5.92 -5.55
C TYR A 325 -10.35 -4.75 -5.82
N ALA A 326 -10.69 -3.55 -5.36
CA ALA A 326 -9.81 -2.39 -5.46
C ALA A 326 -9.09 -2.08 -4.13
N GLU A 327 -7.87 -1.58 -4.22
CA GLU A 327 -7.22 -0.87 -3.11
C GLU A 327 -6.95 0.58 -3.47
N THR A 328 -7.17 1.44 -2.48
CA THR A 328 -6.95 2.88 -2.56
C THR A 328 -6.10 3.34 -1.37
N GLY A 329 -5.97 4.65 -1.14
CA GLY A 329 -4.96 5.13 -0.21
C GLY A 329 -4.76 6.63 -0.31
N GLN A 330 -5.21 7.40 0.69
CA GLN A 330 -4.89 8.82 0.75
C GLN A 330 -3.36 9.00 0.72
N GLY A 331 -2.90 9.85 -0.19
CA GLY A 331 -1.48 10.16 -0.36
C GLY A 331 -0.82 9.50 -1.56
N ALA A 332 -1.34 8.37 -2.05
CA ALA A 332 -0.70 7.61 -3.14
C ALA A 332 -0.46 8.45 -4.40
N ASP A 333 -1.40 9.29 -4.82
CA ASP A 333 -1.27 10.12 -6.01
C ASP A 333 -0.11 11.12 -5.90
N PHE A 334 0.03 11.81 -4.77
CA PHE A 334 1.07 12.83 -4.63
C PHE A 334 2.45 12.25 -4.40
N THR A 335 2.56 11.16 -3.62
CA THR A 335 3.84 10.52 -3.35
C THR A 335 4.41 9.90 -4.61
N ASN A 336 3.53 9.48 -5.53
CA ASN A 336 3.89 9.08 -6.89
C ASN A 336 4.19 10.24 -7.85
N GLY A 337 4.12 11.50 -7.39
CA GLY A 337 4.42 12.69 -8.19
C GLY A 337 3.23 13.27 -8.97
N HIS A 338 2.02 12.75 -8.76
CA HIS A 338 0.81 13.08 -9.50
C HIS A 338 -0.27 13.79 -8.65
N GLY A 339 0.17 14.56 -7.64
CA GLY A 339 -0.72 15.28 -6.72
C GLY A 339 -1.56 16.37 -7.39
N SER A 340 -1.21 16.82 -8.60
CA SER A 340 -1.99 17.76 -9.44
C SER A 340 -2.43 19.06 -8.74
N GLY A 341 -1.79 19.41 -7.62
CA GLY A 341 -2.01 20.62 -6.83
C GLY A 341 -3.31 20.65 -6.02
N PHE A 342 -4.02 19.52 -5.85
CA PHE A 342 -5.22 19.45 -5.02
C PHE A 342 -5.10 18.38 -3.93
N ASP A 343 -5.94 18.48 -2.91
CA ASP A 343 -5.76 17.77 -1.65
C ASP A 343 -6.07 16.26 -1.71
N MET A 344 -5.54 15.53 -0.73
CA MET A 344 -5.61 14.06 -0.69
C MET A 344 -7.03 13.51 -0.59
N VAL A 345 -7.94 14.19 0.13
CA VAL A 345 -9.33 13.75 0.32
C VAL A 345 -10.07 13.76 -1.01
N LEU A 346 -9.83 14.76 -1.87
CA LEU A 346 -10.45 14.79 -3.20
C LEU A 346 -9.85 13.75 -4.15
N HIS A 347 -8.55 13.47 -4.09
CA HIS A 347 -7.97 12.35 -4.85
C HIS A 347 -8.62 11.03 -4.49
N GLU A 348 -8.79 10.80 -3.20
CA GLU A 348 -9.38 9.58 -2.67
C GLU A 348 -10.86 9.44 -3.02
N SER A 349 -11.63 10.51 -2.86
CA SER A 349 -13.03 10.56 -3.30
C SER A 349 -13.18 10.19 -4.78
N ARG A 350 -12.24 10.63 -5.63
CA ARG A 350 -12.24 10.33 -7.07
C ARG A 350 -11.92 8.86 -7.36
N LYS A 351 -11.09 8.19 -6.56
CA LYS A 351 -10.87 6.74 -6.69
C LYS A 351 -12.16 5.96 -6.46
N TYR A 352 -12.93 6.36 -5.44
CA TYR A 352 -14.25 5.78 -5.18
C TYR A 352 -15.24 6.07 -6.31
N GLY A 353 -15.22 7.29 -6.88
CA GLY A 353 -16.00 7.61 -8.08
C GLY A 353 -15.63 6.76 -9.28
N PHE A 354 -14.33 6.53 -9.50
CA PHE A 354 -13.85 5.67 -10.58
C PHE A 354 -14.31 4.22 -10.38
N LEU A 355 -14.16 3.67 -9.17
CA LEU A 355 -14.63 2.32 -8.88
C LEU A 355 -16.15 2.20 -9.00
N ARG A 356 -16.92 3.22 -8.60
CA ARG A 356 -18.37 3.26 -8.79
C ARG A 356 -18.72 3.15 -10.28
N ALA A 357 -18.03 3.87 -11.16
CA ALA A 357 -18.24 3.78 -12.60
C ALA A 357 -17.97 2.37 -13.14
N LEU A 358 -16.86 1.73 -12.73
CA LEU A 358 -16.55 0.34 -13.10
C LEU A 358 -17.59 -0.64 -12.55
N ASN A 359 -18.07 -0.44 -11.32
CA ASN A 359 -19.09 -1.28 -10.70
C ASN A 359 -20.44 -1.20 -11.44
N LEU A 360 -20.83 -0.02 -11.91
CA LEU A 360 -22.04 0.14 -12.73
C LEU A 360 -21.94 -0.65 -14.03
N GLU A 361 -20.77 -0.66 -14.68
CA GLU A 361 -20.51 -1.45 -15.90
C GLU A 361 -20.52 -2.96 -15.61
N ILE A 362 -19.92 -3.41 -14.51
CA ILE A 362 -19.97 -4.82 -14.06
C ILE A 362 -21.42 -5.28 -13.80
N ALA A 363 -22.23 -4.41 -13.21
CA ALA A 363 -23.63 -4.69 -12.89
C ALA A 363 -24.57 -4.59 -14.11
N GLU A 364 -24.10 -4.05 -15.24
CA GLU A 364 -24.93 -3.82 -16.42
C GLU A 364 -25.49 -5.15 -16.95
N ASN A 365 -26.80 -5.17 -17.24
CA ASN A 365 -27.52 -6.36 -17.72
C ASN A 365 -27.51 -7.57 -16.76
N LYS A 366 -27.12 -7.40 -15.49
CA LYS A 366 -27.20 -8.44 -14.45
C LYS A 366 -28.45 -8.27 -13.60
N SER A 367 -29.09 -9.39 -13.24
CA SER A 367 -30.14 -9.36 -12.22
C SER A 367 -29.55 -9.03 -10.85
N THR A 368 -30.32 -8.41 -9.96
CA THR A 368 -29.89 -8.07 -8.58
C THR A 368 -29.36 -9.25 -7.76
N LYS A 369 -29.74 -10.50 -8.12
CA LYS A 369 -29.24 -11.73 -7.48
C LYS A 369 -27.87 -12.19 -8.00
N ASN A 370 -27.44 -11.70 -9.16
CA ASN A 370 -26.23 -12.13 -9.86
C ASN A 370 -25.27 -10.95 -10.10
N ILE A 371 -25.31 -9.93 -9.24
CA ILE A 371 -24.34 -8.83 -9.31
C ILE A 371 -23.00 -9.35 -8.77
N PRO A 372 -21.92 -9.35 -9.58
CA PRO A 372 -20.60 -9.75 -9.12
C PRO A 372 -20.13 -8.89 -7.94
N TRP A 373 -19.39 -9.48 -7.01
CA TRP A 373 -18.84 -8.73 -5.88
C TRP A 373 -17.85 -7.68 -6.37
N VAL A 374 -18.05 -6.44 -5.91
CA VAL A 374 -17.08 -5.36 -6.01
C VAL A 374 -16.90 -4.75 -4.63
N HIS A 375 -15.67 -4.75 -4.14
CA HIS A 375 -15.32 -4.16 -2.85
C HIS A 375 -14.01 -3.39 -2.91
N VAL A 376 -13.80 -2.52 -1.93
CA VAL A 376 -12.62 -1.66 -1.84
C VAL A 376 -12.16 -1.52 -0.40
N ASN A 377 -10.86 -1.37 -0.18
CA ASN A 377 -10.37 -0.76 1.04
C ASN A 377 -9.42 0.39 0.75
N ASP A 378 -9.52 1.41 1.58
CA ASP A 378 -8.42 2.34 1.82
C ASP A 378 -7.30 1.60 2.57
N VAL A 379 -6.05 1.94 2.29
CA VAL A 379 -4.89 1.47 3.04
C VAL A 379 -4.31 2.65 3.83
N ALA A 380 -4.88 2.89 5.01
CA ALA A 380 -4.57 4.05 5.85
C ALA A 380 -3.24 3.85 6.59
N GLY A 381 -2.25 4.74 6.38
CA GLY A 381 -0.99 4.73 7.14
C GLY A 381 0.12 3.82 6.60
N PHE A 382 0.00 3.34 5.36
CA PHE A 382 0.96 2.41 4.77
C PHE A 382 2.18 3.08 4.10
N ILE A 383 2.03 4.35 3.73
CA ILE A 383 3.10 5.13 3.12
C ILE A 383 4.09 5.60 4.19
N GLY A 384 3.62 6.43 5.13
CA GLY A 384 4.42 6.89 6.26
C GLY A 384 4.09 8.30 6.76
N PRO A 385 4.99 8.88 7.60
CA PRO A 385 4.85 10.19 8.24
C PRO A 385 4.79 11.36 7.27
N GLU A 386 5.19 11.18 6.01
CA GLU A 386 5.03 12.15 4.93
C GLU A 386 3.57 12.36 4.52
N VAL A 387 2.70 11.39 4.81
CA VAL A 387 1.24 11.46 4.61
C VAL A 387 0.53 11.68 5.93
N PHE A 388 0.81 10.80 6.90
CA PHE A 388 0.21 10.77 8.23
C PHE A 388 1.27 10.53 9.29
N LYS A 389 1.47 11.49 10.19
CA LYS A 389 2.42 11.39 11.29
C LYS A 389 1.78 10.90 12.58
N THR A 390 0.54 11.34 12.87
CA THR A 390 -0.11 11.08 14.17
C THR A 390 -1.29 10.11 14.06
N LYS A 391 -1.62 9.48 15.19
CA LYS A 391 -2.78 8.58 15.33
C LYS A 391 -4.11 9.29 15.04
N GLU A 392 -4.24 10.57 15.38
CA GLU A 392 -5.45 11.36 15.12
C GLU A 392 -5.66 11.57 13.62
N GLN A 393 -4.58 11.78 12.86
CA GLN A 393 -4.65 11.87 11.40
C GLN A 393 -5.09 10.54 10.78
N LEU A 394 -4.61 9.41 11.32
CA LEU A 394 -5.01 8.08 10.88
C LEU A 394 -6.51 7.83 11.13
N VAL A 395 -7.00 8.13 12.34
CA VAL A 395 -8.44 8.04 12.67
C VAL A 395 -9.27 8.92 11.74
N ARG A 396 -8.83 10.17 11.53
CA ARG A 396 -9.53 11.11 10.66
C ARG A 396 -9.65 10.59 9.23
N CYS A 397 -8.54 10.12 8.65
CA CYS A 397 -8.52 9.51 7.31
C CYS A 397 -9.50 8.35 7.20
N CYS A 398 -9.42 7.38 8.11
CA CYS A 398 -10.27 6.20 8.10
C CYS A 398 -11.78 6.54 8.17
N LEU A 399 -12.15 7.54 8.97
CA LEU A 399 -13.54 7.99 9.10
C LEU A 399 -14.03 8.73 7.85
N GLU A 400 -13.21 9.62 7.28
CA GLU A 400 -13.53 10.29 6.01
C GLU A 400 -13.75 9.26 4.90
N ASP A 401 -12.82 8.33 4.74
CA ASP A 401 -12.83 7.32 3.68
C ASP A 401 -14.00 6.37 3.81
N THR A 402 -14.29 5.89 5.01
CA THR A 402 -15.48 5.07 5.28
C THR A 402 -16.76 5.75 4.80
N VAL A 403 -16.93 7.05 5.09
CA VAL A 403 -18.10 7.81 4.65
C VAL A 403 -18.08 8.06 3.15
N MET A 404 -16.93 8.45 2.58
CA MET A 404 -16.81 8.67 1.14
C MET A 404 -17.12 7.42 0.34
N GLY A 405 -16.54 6.26 0.68
CA GLY A 405 -16.83 4.99 0.02
C GLY A 405 -18.29 4.57 0.16
N LYS A 406 -18.87 4.73 1.36
CA LYS A 406 -20.30 4.45 1.59
C LYS A 406 -21.22 5.33 0.76
N LEU A 407 -20.94 6.64 0.64
CA LEU A 407 -21.73 7.57 -0.18
C LEU A 407 -21.54 7.38 -1.68
N HIS A 408 -20.45 6.76 -2.12
CA HIS A 408 -20.28 6.28 -3.50
C HIS A 408 -21.02 4.96 -3.78
N GLY A 409 -21.66 4.35 -2.78
CA GLY A 409 -22.40 3.09 -2.93
C GLY A 409 -21.53 1.83 -2.86
N LEU A 410 -20.30 1.95 -2.34
CA LEU A 410 -19.33 0.86 -2.31
C LEU A 410 -19.36 0.09 -0.99
N THR A 411 -19.07 -1.21 -1.04
CA THR A 411 -18.67 -2.00 0.13
C THR A 411 -17.22 -1.66 0.47
N ILE A 412 -17.03 -0.77 1.44
CA ILE A 412 -15.70 -0.27 1.84
C ILE A 412 -15.21 -0.87 3.16
N GLY A 413 -14.03 -1.47 3.14
CA GLY A 413 -13.22 -1.85 4.29
C GLY A 413 -12.04 -0.90 4.51
N LEU A 414 -11.18 -1.20 5.48
CA LEU A 414 -10.00 -0.41 5.80
C LEU A 414 -8.80 -1.30 6.13
N ASP A 415 -7.61 -0.90 5.68
CA ASP A 415 -6.35 -1.24 6.33
C ASP A 415 -6.03 -0.16 7.35
N ILE A 416 -6.33 -0.42 8.62
CA ILE A 416 -5.94 0.50 9.69
C ILE A 416 -4.53 0.12 10.07
N CYS A 417 -3.56 0.80 9.47
CA CYS A 417 -2.19 0.38 9.55
C CYS A 417 -1.22 1.50 9.89
N SER A 418 0.00 1.11 10.23
CA SER A 418 1.08 2.04 10.50
C SER A 418 2.39 1.43 10.07
N THR A 419 3.19 2.21 9.36
CA THR A 419 4.60 1.88 9.17
C THR A 419 5.38 2.14 10.46
N LEU A 420 6.46 1.39 10.64
CA LEU A 420 7.30 1.51 11.84
C LEU A 420 8.03 2.84 11.95
N HIS A 421 8.02 3.68 10.91
CA HIS A 421 8.56 5.04 10.93
C HIS A 421 7.55 6.15 11.19
N MET A 422 6.29 5.82 11.45
CA MET A 422 5.31 6.75 12.03
C MET A 422 5.42 6.81 13.55
N ASP A 423 4.95 7.91 14.15
CA ASP A 423 4.83 8.06 15.61
C ASP A 423 3.51 7.45 16.12
N VAL A 424 3.23 6.22 15.68
CA VAL A 424 2.06 5.42 16.09
C VAL A 424 2.57 4.11 16.67
N SER A 425 2.30 3.90 17.95
CA SER A 425 2.65 2.66 18.66
C SER A 425 1.61 1.55 18.46
N LEU A 426 1.92 0.33 18.93
CA LEU A 426 0.94 -0.76 18.99
C LEU A 426 -0.31 -0.37 19.81
N ASP A 427 -0.14 0.39 20.89
CA ASP A 427 -1.25 0.87 21.73
C ASP A 427 -2.02 2.00 21.04
N ASP A 428 -1.33 2.89 20.33
CA ASP A 428 -1.99 3.92 19.53
C ASP A 428 -2.78 3.29 18.38
N LEU A 429 -2.27 2.23 17.76
CA LEU A 429 -3.00 1.50 16.72
C LEU A 429 -4.27 0.84 17.27
N ASN A 430 -4.20 0.24 18.48
CA ASN A 430 -5.39 -0.26 19.18
C ASN A 430 -6.40 0.85 19.48
N TRP A 431 -5.91 2.03 19.90
CA TRP A 431 -6.75 3.21 20.11
C TRP A 431 -7.41 3.66 18.80
N CYS A 432 -6.66 3.73 17.69
CA CYS A 432 -7.20 4.08 16.38
C CYS A 432 -8.35 3.16 15.99
N ILE A 433 -8.13 1.84 16.06
CA ILE A 433 -9.15 0.83 15.80
C ILE A 433 -10.41 1.12 16.63
N ASP A 434 -10.25 1.35 17.93
CA ASP A 434 -11.38 1.62 18.83
C ASP A 434 -12.16 2.90 18.48
N GLN A 435 -11.49 3.94 18.00
CA GLN A 435 -12.15 5.18 17.56
C GLN A 435 -12.87 5.03 16.22
N ILE A 436 -12.35 4.18 15.32
CA ILE A 436 -12.87 4.00 13.96
C ILE A 436 -14.05 3.03 13.96
N MET A 437 -13.98 1.96 14.75
CA MET A 437 -14.95 0.87 14.72
C MET A 437 -16.41 1.32 14.83
N PRO A 438 -16.79 2.31 15.66
CA PRO A 438 -18.16 2.82 15.69
C PRO A 438 -18.76 3.19 14.32
N ALA A 439 -17.96 3.59 13.32
CA ALA A 439 -18.42 3.88 11.96
C ALA A 439 -18.78 2.63 11.11
N ASN A 440 -18.48 1.43 11.64
CA ASN A 440 -18.75 0.11 11.06
C ASN A 440 -18.30 0.03 9.58
N PRO A 441 -16.97 0.08 9.28
CA PRO A 441 -16.48 -0.34 7.97
C PRO A 441 -16.89 -1.80 7.70
N ALA A 442 -16.86 -2.22 6.43
CA ALA A 442 -17.34 -3.54 6.03
C ALA A 442 -16.39 -4.67 6.45
N TYR A 443 -15.09 -4.41 6.42
CA TYR A 443 -14.05 -5.38 6.77
C TYR A 443 -12.73 -4.71 7.13
N LEU A 444 -11.84 -5.47 7.77
CA LEU A 444 -10.43 -5.13 8.00
C LEU A 444 -9.51 -6.26 7.54
N MET A 445 -8.20 -5.99 7.48
CA MET A 445 -7.18 -7.00 7.20
C MET A 445 -6.94 -7.89 8.43
N ALA A 446 -6.39 -9.07 8.23
CA ALA A 446 -6.19 -10.02 9.31
C ALA A 446 -4.86 -10.77 9.13
N LEU A 447 -3.97 -10.55 10.10
CA LEU A 447 -2.68 -11.21 10.23
C LEU A 447 -2.61 -12.02 11.55
N PRO A 448 -1.65 -12.95 11.69
CA PRO A 448 -1.42 -13.65 12.96
C PRO A 448 -1.17 -12.72 14.16
N THR A 449 -0.34 -11.68 14.01
CA THR A 449 0.20 -10.93 15.16
C THR A 449 0.21 -9.41 15.02
N LYS A 450 -0.46 -8.86 14.00
CA LYS A 450 -0.40 -7.46 13.49
C LYS A 450 0.77 -7.17 12.55
N ASN A 451 1.89 -7.87 12.68
CA ASN A 451 3.07 -7.61 11.89
C ASN A 451 3.05 -8.39 10.58
N ASP A 452 3.20 -7.71 9.45
CA ASP A 452 3.34 -8.36 8.15
C ASP A 452 4.81 -8.73 7.89
N PRO A 453 5.13 -10.03 7.71
CA PRO A 453 6.52 -10.46 7.57
C PRO A 453 7.16 -10.02 6.24
N MET A 454 6.36 -9.58 5.26
CA MET A 454 6.82 -9.20 3.92
C MET A 454 6.73 -7.69 3.69
N LEU A 455 5.63 -7.06 4.09
CA LEU A 455 5.35 -5.64 3.83
C LEU A 455 5.95 -4.70 4.88
N SER A 456 6.47 -5.24 6.00
CA SER A 456 7.13 -4.48 7.08
C SER A 456 6.27 -3.32 7.60
N TYR A 457 5.00 -3.60 7.86
CA TYR A 457 4.02 -2.68 8.44
C TYR A 457 3.15 -3.40 9.47
N LEU A 458 2.45 -2.61 10.28
CA LEU A 458 1.55 -3.09 11.32
C LEU A 458 0.10 -2.87 10.90
N THR A 459 -0.74 -3.89 11.01
CA THR A 459 -2.20 -3.83 10.77
C THR A 459 -2.97 -4.60 11.86
N THR A 460 -4.21 -4.98 11.62
CA THR A 460 -5.06 -5.75 12.53
C THR A 460 -4.72 -7.24 12.55
N SER A 461 -4.70 -7.82 13.76
CA SER A 461 -4.47 -9.24 14.01
C SER A 461 -5.77 -10.05 14.11
N PHE A 462 -5.67 -11.38 14.09
CA PHE A 462 -6.81 -12.26 14.40
C PHE A 462 -7.42 -11.93 15.77
N SER A 463 -6.57 -11.71 16.78
CA SER A 463 -6.94 -11.26 18.11
C SER A 463 -7.73 -9.95 18.11
N ASP A 464 -7.37 -8.97 17.27
CA ASP A 464 -8.14 -7.73 17.13
C ASP A 464 -9.55 -8.00 16.63
N HIS A 465 -9.72 -8.86 15.63
CA HIS A 465 -11.03 -9.23 15.12
C HIS A 465 -11.90 -9.88 16.19
N VAL A 466 -11.34 -10.75 17.04
CA VAL A 466 -12.05 -11.33 18.19
C VAL A 466 -12.47 -10.24 19.18
N ARG A 467 -11.53 -9.36 19.56
CA ARG A 467 -11.77 -8.24 20.51
C ARG A 467 -12.83 -7.26 20.00
N ILE A 468 -12.77 -6.88 18.72
CA ILE A 468 -13.70 -5.94 18.07
C ILE A 468 -15.10 -6.53 18.05
N ARG A 469 -15.26 -7.81 17.70
CA ARG A 469 -16.56 -8.50 17.71
C ARG A 469 -17.18 -8.51 19.10
N GLU A 470 -16.39 -8.81 20.13
CA GLU A 470 -16.87 -8.77 21.52
C GLU A 470 -17.23 -7.35 21.97
N LYS A 471 -16.35 -6.37 21.73
CA LYS A 471 -16.51 -4.99 22.19
C LYS A 471 -17.68 -4.25 21.52
N PHE A 472 -17.87 -4.45 20.22
CA PHE A 472 -18.85 -3.70 19.42
C PHE A 472 -20.07 -4.54 19.01
N GLY A 473 -20.11 -5.83 19.38
CA GLY A 473 -21.20 -6.73 19.04
C GLY A 473 -21.28 -7.09 17.55
N TYR A 474 -20.15 -7.03 16.84
CA TYR A 474 -20.09 -7.33 15.41
C TYR A 474 -20.11 -8.82 15.12
N LYS A 475 -20.61 -9.15 13.94
CA LYS A 475 -20.78 -10.51 13.44
C LYS A 475 -19.93 -10.77 12.21
N VAL A 476 -19.55 -12.04 12.06
CA VAL A 476 -19.01 -12.63 10.83
C VAL A 476 -20.17 -12.93 9.88
N ASN A 477 -19.92 -12.99 8.57
CA ASN A 477 -20.91 -13.47 7.61
C ASN A 477 -21.47 -14.85 8.01
N ASP A 478 -22.79 -15.01 7.95
CA ASP A 478 -23.51 -16.15 8.56
C ASP A 478 -23.05 -17.52 8.03
N GLU A 479 -22.78 -17.62 6.71
CA GLU A 479 -22.31 -18.87 6.10
C GLU A 479 -20.94 -19.30 6.65
N MET A 480 -20.03 -18.35 6.81
CA MET A 480 -18.69 -18.61 7.37
C MET A 480 -18.75 -18.87 8.87
N TRP A 481 -19.64 -18.22 9.61
CA TRP A 481 -19.87 -18.57 11.01
C TRP A 481 -20.36 -20.01 11.18
N ASN A 482 -21.26 -20.46 10.31
CA ASN A 482 -21.70 -21.86 10.27
C ASN A 482 -20.57 -22.83 9.87
N PHE A 483 -19.68 -22.41 8.97
CA PHE A 483 -18.47 -23.17 8.66
C PHE A 483 -17.54 -23.31 9.87
N PHE A 484 -17.29 -22.25 10.62
CA PHE A 484 -16.50 -22.33 11.86
C PHE A 484 -17.13 -23.25 12.91
N LYS A 485 -18.47 -23.35 12.95
CA LYS A 485 -19.15 -24.37 13.76
C LYS A 485 -18.91 -25.79 13.26
N LYS A 486 -18.93 -26.03 11.94
CA LYS A 486 -18.61 -27.33 11.34
C LYS A 486 -17.14 -27.72 11.54
N LEU A 487 -16.24 -26.74 11.57
CA LEU A 487 -14.85 -26.94 11.97
C LEU A 487 -14.69 -27.25 13.46
N GLU A 488 -15.73 -27.09 14.28
CA GLU A 488 -15.68 -27.29 15.73
C GLU A 488 -14.72 -26.33 16.46
N VAL A 489 -14.39 -25.19 15.84
CA VAL A 489 -13.66 -24.08 16.51
C VAL A 489 -14.63 -23.16 17.27
N ILE A 490 -15.90 -23.16 16.86
CA ILE A 490 -17.03 -22.50 17.51
C ILE A 490 -18.11 -23.55 17.82
N ASP A 491 -18.73 -23.51 19.00
CA ASP A 491 -19.80 -24.42 19.41
C ASP A 491 -21.17 -24.05 18.80
N SER A 492 -22.19 -24.89 19.03
CA SER A 492 -23.55 -24.63 18.56
C SER A 492 -24.15 -23.31 19.09
N ASN A 493 -23.71 -22.88 20.28
CA ASN A 493 -24.14 -21.65 20.95
C ASN A 493 -23.36 -20.41 20.49
N GLY A 494 -22.40 -20.56 19.58
CA GLY A 494 -21.59 -19.46 19.06
C GLY A 494 -20.41 -19.08 19.97
N ARG A 495 -19.95 -19.98 20.84
CA ARG A 495 -18.82 -19.74 21.74
C ARG A 495 -17.57 -20.51 21.27
N PRO A 496 -16.36 -19.98 21.49
CA PRO A 496 -15.12 -20.71 21.29
C PRO A 496 -15.09 -22.08 21.98
N THR A 497 -14.48 -23.08 21.33
CA THR A 497 -14.28 -24.44 21.86
C THR A 497 -12.85 -24.63 22.37
N GLU A 498 -12.49 -25.85 22.78
CA GLU A 498 -11.09 -26.23 23.07
C GLU A 498 -10.16 -26.20 21.85
N HIS A 499 -10.71 -26.08 20.63
CA HIS A 499 -9.95 -25.98 19.38
C HIS A 499 -9.81 -24.54 18.87
N PHE A 500 -10.36 -23.57 19.59
CA PHE A 500 -10.20 -22.17 19.23
C PHE A 500 -8.74 -21.75 19.39
N GLY A 501 -8.15 -21.20 18.32
CA GLY A 501 -6.71 -20.90 18.26
C GLY A 501 -5.82 -22.13 18.10
N ASP A 502 -6.34 -23.29 17.64
CA ASP A 502 -5.54 -24.48 17.28
C ASP A 502 -5.47 -24.65 15.74
N PRO A 503 -4.41 -24.14 15.07
CA PRO A 503 -4.22 -24.34 13.64
C PRO A 503 -4.03 -25.81 13.24
N LEU A 504 -3.50 -26.66 14.13
CA LEU A 504 -3.33 -28.10 13.86
C LEU A 504 -4.67 -28.80 13.75
N TRP A 505 -5.67 -28.35 14.50
CA TRP A 505 -7.02 -28.85 14.41
C TRP A 505 -7.67 -28.53 13.06
N VAL A 506 -7.53 -27.30 12.59
CA VAL A 506 -8.04 -26.89 11.27
C VAL A 506 -7.34 -27.67 10.16
N TYR A 507 -6.02 -27.82 10.23
CA TYR A 507 -5.26 -28.68 9.33
C TYR A 507 -5.73 -30.14 9.37
N TYR A 508 -6.00 -30.69 10.56
CA TYR A 508 -6.55 -32.04 10.70
C TYR A 508 -7.93 -32.17 10.03
N LYS A 509 -8.85 -31.21 10.24
CA LYS A 509 -10.16 -31.18 9.56
C LYS A 509 -10.02 -31.06 8.04
N PHE A 510 -9.04 -30.29 7.57
CA PHE A 510 -8.71 -30.19 6.14
C PHE A 510 -8.27 -31.54 5.58
N ARG A 511 -7.36 -32.25 6.26
CA ARG A 511 -6.94 -33.60 5.85
C ARG A 511 -8.10 -34.60 5.87
N GLN A 512 -8.97 -34.54 6.86
CA GLN A 512 -10.19 -35.37 6.90
C GLN A 512 -11.11 -35.10 5.71
N ALA A 513 -11.31 -33.83 5.35
CA ALA A 513 -12.12 -33.44 4.19
C ALA A 513 -11.50 -33.90 2.86
N GLN A 514 -10.16 -33.99 2.77
CA GLN A 514 -9.45 -34.62 1.66
C GLN A 514 -9.53 -36.17 1.65
N GLY A 515 -10.19 -36.78 2.63
CA GLY A 515 -10.32 -38.23 2.75
C GLY A 515 -9.13 -38.95 3.39
N ASP A 516 -8.19 -38.21 4.00
CA ASP A 516 -7.02 -38.78 4.69
C ASP A 516 -7.46 -39.71 5.84
N LYS A 517 -6.98 -40.95 5.82
CA LYS A 517 -7.33 -42.00 6.79
C LYS A 517 -6.27 -42.20 7.88
N ARG A 518 -5.18 -41.43 7.85
CA ARG A 518 -4.13 -41.50 8.88
C ARG A 518 -4.71 -41.08 10.23
N SER A 519 -4.15 -41.61 11.32
CA SER A 519 -4.59 -41.24 12.66
C SER A 519 -4.29 -39.77 12.97
N ARG A 520 -5.09 -39.15 13.86
CA ARG A 520 -4.87 -37.78 14.31
C ARG A 520 -3.43 -37.52 14.74
N GLY A 521 -2.83 -38.45 15.49
CA GLY A 521 -1.44 -38.31 15.96
C GLY A 521 -0.41 -38.20 14.84
N VAL A 522 -0.61 -38.92 13.73
CA VAL A 522 0.29 -38.84 12.55
C VAL A 522 0.15 -37.48 11.87
N ILE A 523 -1.08 -37.02 11.65
CA ILE A 523 -1.36 -35.73 11.00
C ILE A 523 -0.87 -34.57 11.88
N TYR A 524 -1.09 -34.62 13.19
CA TYR A 524 -0.59 -33.60 14.12
C TYR A 524 0.94 -33.55 14.16
N LYS A 525 1.63 -34.70 14.07
CA LYS A 525 3.10 -34.73 14.02
C LYS A 525 3.62 -34.05 12.75
N GLU A 526 2.98 -34.31 11.61
CA GLU A 526 3.28 -33.64 10.34
C GLU A 526 3.04 -32.13 10.45
N GLY A 527 1.87 -31.72 10.94
CA GLY A 527 1.52 -30.31 11.08
C GLY A 527 2.45 -29.54 12.02
N LYS A 528 2.85 -30.16 13.15
CA LYS A 528 3.84 -29.56 14.06
C LYS A 528 5.20 -29.36 13.40
N ALA A 529 5.62 -30.29 12.54
CA ALA A 529 6.87 -30.14 11.79
C ALA A 529 6.76 -28.98 10.79
N ALA A 530 5.63 -28.85 10.08
CA ALA A 530 5.36 -27.74 9.17
C ALA A 530 5.36 -26.38 9.89
N MET A 531 4.58 -26.22 10.97
CA MET A 531 4.55 -24.98 11.77
C MET A 531 5.94 -24.58 12.29
N ASN A 532 6.75 -25.56 12.74
CA ASN A 532 8.12 -25.28 13.17
C ASN A 532 9.02 -24.80 12.01
N ASN A 533 8.84 -25.35 10.80
CA ASN A 533 9.60 -24.90 9.63
C ASN A 533 9.18 -23.49 9.18
N ILE A 534 7.89 -23.17 9.25
CA ILE A 534 7.34 -21.84 8.96
C ILE A 534 7.91 -20.80 9.92
N ARG A 535 7.86 -21.07 11.24
CA ARG A 535 8.46 -20.19 12.26
C ARG A 535 9.96 -19.99 12.06
N LYS A 536 10.70 -21.04 11.65
CA LYS A 536 12.13 -20.93 11.29
C LYS A 536 12.41 -20.06 10.07
N ARG A 537 11.42 -19.86 9.18
CA ARG A 537 11.50 -18.93 8.04
C ARG A 537 11.12 -17.50 8.41
N GLY A 538 10.80 -17.21 9.67
CA GLY A 538 10.42 -15.87 10.13
C GLY A 538 8.95 -15.51 9.89
N VAL A 539 8.10 -16.48 9.55
CA VAL A 539 6.66 -16.25 9.38
C VAL A 539 5.94 -16.51 10.70
N PRO A 540 5.26 -15.51 11.29
CA PRO A 540 4.54 -15.69 12.54
C PRO A 540 3.31 -16.57 12.33
N LEU A 541 2.99 -17.40 13.33
CA LEU A 541 1.73 -18.14 13.45
C LEU A 541 1.22 -17.99 14.87
N ALA A 542 -0.03 -17.58 15.02
CA ALA A 542 -0.71 -17.54 16.29
C ALA A 542 -1.12 -18.96 16.72
N GLU A 543 -1.09 -19.21 18.03
CA GLU A 543 -1.47 -20.49 18.61
C GLU A 543 -1.93 -20.24 20.05
N GLY A 544 -3.14 -20.69 20.39
CA GLY A 544 -3.76 -20.46 21.69
C GLY A 544 -4.17 -18.99 21.92
N HIS A 545 -4.37 -18.63 23.18
CA HIS A 545 -4.73 -17.28 23.58
C HIS A 545 -4.23 -17.00 25.01
N GLY A 546 -4.23 -15.74 25.40
CA GLY A 546 -3.94 -15.31 26.76
C GLY A 546 -5.10 -15.55 27.73
N GLU A 547 -5.20 -14.71 28.76
CA GLU A 547 -6.26 -14.80 29.78
C GLU A 547 -7.65 -14.68 29.15
N LYS A 548 -7.80 -13.75 28.21
CA LYS A 548 -9.01 -13.58 27.41
C LYS A 548 -8.82 -14.23 26.05
N ILE A 549 -9.92 -14.64 25.44
CA ILE A 549 -9.91 -15.36 24.15
C ILE A 549 -9.39 -14.51 22.98
N TYR A 550 -9.35 -13.19 23.16
CA TYR A 550 -8.79 -12.24 22.21
C TYR A 550 -7.38 -11.77 22.57
N ASP A 551 -6.80 -12.22 23.68
CA ASP A 551 -5.41 -11.93 24.00
C ASP A 551 -4.51 -12.86 23.19
N LEU A 552 -3.40 -12.34 22.65
CA LEU A 552 -2.35 -13.19 22.10
C LEU A 552 -1.79 -14.10 23.20
N GLU A 553 -1.26 -15.26 22.82
CA GLU A 553 -0.53 -16.11 23.75
C GLU A 553 0.67 -15.31 24.33
N PRO A 554 0.92 -15.35 25.66
CA PRO A 554 1.87 -14.46 26.32
C PRO A 554 3.31 -14.49 25.80
N HIS A 555 3.82 -15.62 25.31
CA HIS A 555 5.14 -15.67 24.68
C HIS A 555 5.11 -14.95 23.33
N LEU A 556 4.11 -15.22 22.49
CA LEU A 556 3.95 -14.54 21.20
C LEU A 556 3.76 -13.03 21.36
N GLU A 557 2.99 -12.60 22.35
CA GLU A 557 2.81 -11.17 22.66
C GLU A 557 4.14 -10.48 23.01
N LYS A 558 4.99 -11.15 23.83
CA LYS A 558 6.32 -10.64 24.18
C LYS A 558 7.22 -10.54 22.95
N GLU A 559 7.16 -11.54 22.06
CA GLU A 559 7.92 -11.55 20.81
C GLU A 559 7.52 -10.37 19.91
N VAL A 560 6.22 -10.15 19.70
CA VAL A 560 5.70 -9.01 18.92
C VAL A 560 6.16 -7.66 19.49
N LYS A 561 6.07 -7.49 20.81
CA LYS A 561 6.55 -6.27 21.48
C LYS A 561 8.05 -6.09 21.36
N TRP A 562 8.82 -7.17 21.43
CA TRP A 562 10.26 -7.14 21.23
C TRP A 562 10.62 -6.77 19.79
N LEU A 563 9.99 -7.38 18.79
CA LEU A 563 10.18 -7.08 17.36
C LEU A 563 9.85 -5.62 17.04
N TYR A 564 8.75 -5.10 17.57
CA TYR A 564 8.40 -3.69 17.43
C TYR A 564 9.48 -2.78 18.03
N LYS A 565 9.95 -3.08 19.25
CA LYS A 565 10.98 -2.30 19.93
C LYS A 565 12.30 -2.33 19.17
N ASP A 566 12.71 -3.52 18.71
CA ASP A 566 13.91 -3.69 17.91
C ASP A 566 13.83 -2.89 16.61
N ALA A 567 12.71 -2.95 15.90
CA ALA A 567 12.49 -2.15 14.70
C ALA A 567 12.59 -0.64 14.96
N LYS A 568 12.05 -0.15 16.08
CA LYS A 568 12.20 1.27 16.49
C LYS A 568 13.65 1.63 16.80
N ILE A 569 14.41 0.75 17.46
CA ILE A 569 15.85 0.97 17.69
C ILE A 569 16.60 1.03 16.36
N SER A 570 16.33 0.08 15.47
CA SER A 570 16.92 0.00 14.13
C SER A 570 16.65 1.25 13.29
N LEU A 571 15.43 1.79 13.35
CA LEU A 571 15.05 3.01 12.65
C LEU A 571 15.85 4.23 13.10
N TRP A 572 16.04 4.39 14.41
CA TRP A 572 16.69 5.56 15.00
C TRP A 572 18.19 5.41 15.23
N THR A 573 18.75 4.24 14.89
CA THR A 573 20.19 4.02 14.88
C THR A 573 20.82 4.83 13.74
N GLU A 574 21.98 5.43 13.98
CA GLU A 574 22.79 6.07 12.95
C GLU A 574 23.94 5.15 12.51
N MET A 575 24.35 5.25 11.25
CA MET A 575 25.56 4.57 10.77
C MET A 575 26.80 5.20 11.42
N SER A 576 27.47 4.42 12.27
CA SER A 576 28.62 4.89 13.04
C SER A 576 29.85 5.16 12.16
N ASP A 577 30.65 6.16 12.53
CA ASP A 577 31.89 6.47 11.81
C ASP A 577 32.92 5.32 11.91
N ASP A 578 32.92 4.59 13.01
CA ASP A 578 33.79 3.42 13.18
C ASP A 578 33.41 2.29 12.21
N PHE A 579 32.11 2.06 11.99
CA PHE A 579 31.67 1.15 10.95
C PHE A 579 32.09 1.63 9.56
N VAL A 580 31.92 2.92 9.24
CA VAL A 580 32.34 3.47 7.94
C VAL A 580 33.83 3.24 7.68
N LYS A 581 34.69 3.33 8.72
CA LYS A 581 36.13 3.02 8.61
C LYS A 581 36.42 1.55 8.28
N THR A 582 35.51 0.63 8.57
CA THR A 582 35.65 -0.79 8.20
C THR A 582 35.37 -1.04 6.71
N ILE A 583 34.68 -0.12 6.04
CA ILE A 583 34.38 -0.23 4.61
C ILE A 583 35.67 0.10 3.83
N PRO A 584 36.18 -0.82 2.98
CA PRO A 584 37.39 -0.56 2.20
C PRO A 584 37.24 0.70 1.34
N THR A 585 38.26 1.55 1.30
CA THR A 585 38.33 2.72 0.39
C THR A 585 37.03 3.56 0.37
N ALA A 586 36.43 3.79 1.54
CA ALA A 586 35.16 4.49 1.65
C ALA A 586 35.25 5.96 1.19
N LEU A 587 34.31 6.38 0.34
CA LEU A 587 34.10 7.76 -0.10
C LEU A 587 32.80 8.31 0.51
N PRO A 588 32.86 8.95 1.70
CA PRO A 588 31.65 9.40 2.41
C PRO A 588 31.03 10.63 1.76
N ILE A 589 29.77 10.57 1.34
CA ILE A 589 28.98 11.69 0.82
C ILE A 589 27.69 11.85 1.64
N ILE A 590 26.99 12.97 1.42
CA ILE A 590 25.75 13.30 2.13
C ILE A 590 24.65 13.70 1.14
N THR A 591 23.41 13.48 1.55
CA THR A 591 22.21 13.98 0.89
C THR A 591 21.86 15.38 1.42
N ASN A 592 20.70 15.91 1.03
CA ASN A 592 20.16 17.12 1.62
C ASN A 592 19.53 16.89 3.00
N SER A 593 19.43 15.64 3.47
CA SER A 593 18.94 15.36 4.81
C SER A 593 19.89 15.91 5.87
N THR A 594 19.36 16.74 6.78
CA THR A 594 20.19 17.40 7.79
C THR A 594 20.59 16.49 8.93
N ASP A 595 19.72 15.55 9.29
CA ASP A 595 19.93 14.57 10.36
C ASP A 595 19.03 13.33 10.14
N ARG A 596 19.09 12.37 11.08
CA ARG A 596 18.30 11.15 11.02
C ARG A 596 16.79 11.40 11.07
N LYS A 597 16.35 12.42 11.80
CA LYS A 597 14.94 12.78 11.94
C LYS A 597 14.38 13.36 10.65
N ASP A 598 15.13 14.27 10.05
CA ASP A 598 14.80 14.82 8.73
C ASP A 598 14.75 13.72 7.67
N TYR A 599 15.73 12.81 7.65
CA TYR A 599 15.74 11.66 6.74
C TYR A 599 14.50 10.76 6.86
N VAL A 600 14.05 10.50 8.09
CA VAL A 600 12.91 9.60 8.36
C VAL A 600 11.58 10.27 7.98
N TYR A 601 11.43 11.57 8.26
CA TYR A 601 10.16 12.29 8.05
C TYR A 601 10.03 12.99 6.69
N HIS A 602 11.13 13.24 5.99
CA HIS A 602 11.17 13.93 4.70
C HIS A 602 11.98 13.08 3.69
N PRO A 603 11.39 12.01 3.13
CA PRO A 603 12.08 11.11 2.21
C PRO A 603 12.84 11.83 1.08
N GLU A 604 12.29 12.91 0.55
CA GLU A 604 12.83 13.73 -0.53
C GLU A 604 14.18 14.37 -0.20
N SER A 605 14.46 14.69 1.07
CA SER A 605 15.76 15.22 1.47
C SER A 605 16.85 14.15 1.34
N GLY A 606 16.49 12.88 1.57
CA GLY A 606 17.36 11.72 1.41
C GLY A 606 17.47 11.18 -0.02
N GLU A 607 16.59 11.60 -0.93
CA GLU A 607 16.70 11.29 -2.37
C GLU A 607 17.70 12.20 -3.10
N SER A 608 17.92 13.40 -2.58
CA SER A 608 18.65 14.46 -3.26
C SER A 608 20.07 14.63 -2.74
N LEU A 609 21.07 14.58 -3.64
CA LEU A 609 22.47 14.81 -3.27
C LEU A 609 22.77 16.28 -2.95
N ALA A 610 23.53 16.51 -1.88
CA ALA A 610 24.06 17.84 -1.57
C ALA A 610 25.06 18.32 -2.64
N ASN A 611 25.23 19.65 -2.75
CA ASN A 611 26.15 20.23 -3.72
C ASN A 611 27.60 19.75 -3.55
N ASP A 612 28.06 19.59 -2.31
CA ASP A 612 29.41 19.09 -2.05
C ASP A 612 29.57 17.59 -2.34
N ALA A 613 28.51 16.79 -2.20
CA ALA A 613 28.50 15.40 -2.66
C ALA A 613 28.70 15.32 -4.18
N LYS A 614 27.99 16.16 -4.95
CA LYS A 614 28.16 16.26 -6.41
C LYS A 614 29.60 16.60 -6.79
N LYS A 615 30.23 17.56 -6.11
CA LYS A 615 31.64 17.92 -6.34
C LYS A 615 32.59 16.76 -6.05
N ARG A 616 32.36 15.99 -4.98
CA ARG A 616 33.20 14.82 -4.64
C ARG A 616 33.06 13.70 -5.66
N LEU A 617 31.84 13.45 -6.14
CA LEU A 617 31.59 12.47 -7.21
C LEU A 617 32.22 12.90 -8.54
N GLN A 618 32.18 14.20 -8.86
CA GLN A 618 32.88 14.73 -10.05
C GLN A 618 34.39 14.49 -9.97
N LYS A 619 35.01 14.73 -8.80
CA LYS A 619 36.44 14.42 -8.58
C LYS A 619 36.74 12.92 -8.70
N LEU A 620 35.86 12.06 -8.19
CA LEU A 620 36.01 10.61 -8.37
C LEU A 620 35.96 10.23 -9.85
N ARG A 621 34.98 10.75 -10.58
CA ARG A 621 34.87 10.52 -12.03
C ARG A 621 36.12 11.00 -12.79
N GLU A 622 36.64 12.17 -12.42
CA GLU A 622 37.85 12.73 -13.03
C GLU A 622 39.09 11.85 -12.78
N SER A 623 39.16 11.13 -11.65
CA SER A 623 40.28 10.23 -11.36
C SER A 623 40.32 9.01 -12.29
N TRP A 624 39.20 8.62 -12.88
CA TRP A 624 39.10 7.48 -13.80
C TRP A 624 39.77 7.76 -15.16
N SER A 625 39.94 9.03 -15.54
CA SER A 625 40.51 9.42 -16.84
C SER A 625 39.79 8.72 -18.03
N GLN A 626 40.46 7.79 -18.72
CA GLN A 626 39.87 7.01 -19.83
C GLN A 626 39.37 5.62 -19.39
N ASN A 627 39.64 5.20 -18.15
CA ASN A 627 39.33 3.87 -17.64
C ASN A 627 38.06 3.91 -16.79
N VAL A 628 36.92 4.15 -17.44
CA VAL A 628 35.62 4.22 -16.74
C VAL A 628 35.20 2.81 -16.28
N PRO A 629 35.07 2.56 -14.96
CA PRO A 629 34.71 1.24 -14.44
C PRO A 629 33.31 0.84 -14.92
N ASP A 630 33.09 -0.45 -15.15
CA ASP A 630 31.79 -1.00 -15.52
C ASP A 630 30.78 -0.85 -14.39
N ILE A 631 31.24 -1.01 -13.15
CA ILE A 631 30.39 -1.09 -11.96
C ILE A 631 30.91 -0.20 -10.83
N GLN A 632 30.02 0.61 -10.26
CA GLN A 632 30.26 1.40 -9.04
C GLN A 632 29.38 0.93 -7.88
N PHE A 633 29.99 0.73 -6.70
CA PHE A 633 29.27 0.39 -5.47
C PHE A 633 28.86 1.64 -4.69
N ILE A 634 27.61 1.62 -4.20
CA ILE A 634 27.03 2.65 -3.34
C ILE A 634 26.47 1.95 -2.11
N ILE A 635 26.75 2.47 -0.92
CA ILE A 635 26.33 1.91 0.36
C ILE A 635 25.62 3.03 1.11
N SER A 636 24.33 2.87 1.39
CA SER A 636 23.54 3.84 2.14
C SER A 636 22.98 3.21 3.40
N ASP A 637 22.95 3.97 4.49
CA ASP A 637 22.38 3.55 5.77
C ASP A 637 20.92 3.09 5.66
N GLY A 638 20.10 3.75 4.84
CA GLY A 638 18.72 3.36 4.64
C GLY A 638 17.87 3.55 5.89
N LEU A 639 16.71 2.89 5.94
CA LEU A 639 15.83 2.94 7.11
C LEU A 639 16.32 2.02 8.25
N ASN A 640 17.20 1.05 7.96
CA ASN A 640 17.76 0.15 8.96
C ASN A 640 19.29 0.04 8.82
N PRO A 641 20.06 0.93 9.46
CA PRO A 641 21.51 0.90 9.37
C PRO A 641 22.12 -0.33 10.06
N ARG A 642 21.45 -0.90 11.06
CA ARG A 642 21.90 -2.12 11.76
C ARG A 642 22.00 -3.31 10.81
N ALA A 643 21.10 -3.41 9.83
CA ALA A 643 21.17 -4.41 8.78
C ALA A 643 22.48 -4.42 7.98
N LEU A 644 23.21 -3.30 7.94
CA LEU A 644 24.53 -3.26 7.31
C LEU A 644 25.65 -3.49 8.32
N MET A 645 25.45 -3.03 9.55
CA MET A 645 26.46 -3.03 10.62
C MET A 645 26.59 -4.35 11.37
N ASP A 646 25.60 -5.22 11.29
CA ASP A 646 25.64 -6.53 11.94
C ASP A 646 26.79 -7.39 11.42
N GLU A 647 27.34 -8.19 12.32
CA GLU A 647 28.42 -9.12 11.98
C GLU A 647 27.94 -10.12 10.92
N GLY A 648 28.76 -10.34 9.89
CA GLY A 648 28.41 -11.25 8.80
C GLY A 648 27.60 -10.64 7.67
N HIS A 649 27.17 -9.37 7.75
CA HIS A 649 26.29 -8.74 6.75
C HIS A 649 27.04 -8.08 5.58
N LEU A 650 27.30 -6.76 5.63
CA LEU A 650 27.78 -5.97 4.48
C LEU A 650 29.11 -6.49 3.91
N LEU A 651 30.10 -6.74 4.78
CA LEU A 651 31.46 -7.08 4.33
C LEU A 651 31.51 -8.43 3.59
N PRO A 652 30.92 -9.53 4.11
CA PRO A 652 30.86 -10.78 3.35
C PRO A 652 30.14 -10.67 2.01
N TYR A 653 29.05 -9.90 1.93
CA TYR A 653 28.36 -9.63 0.67
C TYR A 653 29.28 -8.91 -0.33
N LEU A 654 29.90 -7.80 0.10
CA LEU A 654 30.74 -6.96 -0.74
C LEU A 654 31.97 -7.72 -1.24
N THR A 655 32.64 -8.48 -0.37
CA THR A 655 33.82 -9.28 -0.73
C THR A 655 33.48 -10.36 -1.75
N GLU A 656 32.44 -11.16 -1.51
CA GLU A 656 32.01 -12.23 -2.41
C GLU A 656 31.61 -11.67 -3.78
N LEU A 657 30.82 -10.58 -3.81
CA LEU A 657 30.37 -9.98 -5.05
C LEU A 657 31.52 -9.38 -5.86
N LYS A 658 32.43 -8.62 -5.25
CA LYS A 658 33.58 -8.04 -5.95
C LYS A 658 34.50 -9.11 -6.53
N LEU A 659 34.73 -10.20 -5.80
CA LEU A 659 35.51 -11.34 -6.29
C LEU A 659 34.84 -11.98 -7.50
N ASN A 660 33.53 -12.23 -7.42
CA ASN A 660 32.77 -12.85 -8.51
C ASN A 660 32.74 -11.97 -9.77
N LEU A 661 32.59 -10.65 -9.62
CA LEU A 661 32.62 -9.69 -10.73
C LEU A 661 34.00 -9.63 -11.39
N THR A 662 35.07 -9.57 -10.59
CA THR A 662 36.45 -9.53 -11.10
C THR A 662 36.81 -10.82 -11.85
N ASN A 663 36.41 -11.98 -11.31
CA ASN A 663 36.63 -13.28 -11.96
C ASN A 663 35.88 -13.41 -13.31
N LYS A 664 34.82 -12.63 -13.50
CA LYS A 664 34.04 -12.55 -14.74
C LYS A 664 34.57 -11.52 -15.74
N GLY A 665 35.58 -10.72 -15.35
CA GLY A 665 36.20 -9.72 -16.20
C GLY A 665 35.58 -8.33 -16.14
N TYR A 666 34.61 -8.08 -15.24
CA TYR A 666 34.07 -6.73 -15.05
C TYR A 666 35.08 -5.84 -14.32
N THR A 667 35.20 -4.60 -14.78
CA THR A 667 35.97 -3.56 -14.06
C THR A 667 35.12 -2.94 -12.97
N VAL A 668 35.60 -3.00 -11.72
CA VAL A 668 34.90 -2.49 -10.53
C VAL A 668 35.75 -1.40 -9.90
N ASN A 669 35.14 -0.26 -9.58
CA ASN A 669 35.87 0.80 -8.89
C ASN A 669 36.29 0.37 -7.48
N GLN A 670 37.46 0.81 -7.02
CA GLN A 670 37.93 0.47 -5.68
C GLN A 670 37.18 1.25 -4.61
N GLU A 671 36.95 2.55 -4.80
CA GLU A 671 36.22 3.38 -3.83
C GLU A 671 34.75 2.95 -3.71
N ASN A 672 34.30 2.77 -2.47
CA ASN A 672 32.91 2.50 -2.16
C ASN A 672 32.25 3.79 -1.71
N ILE A 673 31.25 4.27 -2.45
CA ILE A 673 30.52 5.48 -2.07
C ILE A 673 29.68 5.15 -0.85
N VAL A 674 29.81 5.92 0.23
CA VAL A 674 29.04 5.72 1.46
C VAL A 674 28.16 6.94 1.68
N ILE A 675 26.85 6.75 1.71
CA ILE A 675 25.87 7.83 1.90
C ILE A 675 25.24 7.68 3.29
N LYS A 676 25.40 8.72 4.13
CA LYS A 676 24.56 8.87 5.31
C LYS A 676 23.23 9.50 4.89
N HIS A 677 22.13 9.00 5.41
CA HIS A 677 20.78 9.44 5.10
C HIS A 677 20.43 9.30 3.61
N GLY A 678 20.84 8.19 3.00
CA GLY A 678 20.62 7.90 1.57
C GLY A 678 19.31 7.15 1.33
N ARG A 679 18.49 7.61 0.38
CA ARG A 679 17.42 6.82 -0.26
C ARG A 679 17.92 6.21 -1.56
N VAL A 680 17.20 5.23 -2.10
CA VAL A 680 17.59 4.52 -3.34
C VAL A 680 17.91 5.49 -4.49
N ARG A 681 17.09 6.54 -4.66
CA ARG A 681 17.28 7.59 -5.67
C ARG A 681 18.56 8.42 -5.53
N ALA A 682 19.11 8.54 -4.33
CA ALA A 682 20.44 9.13 -4.16
C ALA A 682 21.51 8.30 -4.88
N GLY A 683 21.30 6.98 -5.00
CA GLY A 683 22.15 6.10 -5.81
C GLY A 683 22.04 6.38 -7.30
N TYR A 684 20.83 6.56 -7.85
CA TYR A 684 20.64 6.94 -9.26
C TYR A 684 21.31 8.30 -9.55
N ALA A 685 21.12 9.28 -8.65
CA ALA A 685 21.79 10.58 -8.76
C ALA A 685 23.33 10.46 -8.72
N CYS A 686 23.88 9.48 -8.01
CA CYS A 686 25.32 9.19 -8.10
C CYS A 686 25.68 8.67 -9.50
N GLY A 687 24.91 7.71 -10.03
CA GLY A 687 25.11 7.16 -11.37
C GLY A 687 25.07 8.24 -12.46
N GLU A 688 24.12 9.16 -12.40
CA GLU A 688 24.01 10.30 -13.32
C GLU A 688 25.28 11.19 -13.30
N VAL A 689 25.76 11.54 -12.11
CA VAL A 689 26.97 12.37 -11.96
C VAL A 689 28.21 11.64 -12.49
N LEU A 690 28.31 10.34 -12.24
CA LEU A 690 29.49 9.52 -12.56
C LEU A 690 29.55 9.13 -14.04
N PHE A 691 28.43 8.68 -14.63
CA PHE A 691 28.40 8.10 -15.97
C PHE A 691 27.80 9.01 -17.05
N GLY A 692 27.07 10.07 -16.67
CA GLY A 692 26.31 10.91 -17.61
C GLY A 692 27.11 11.90 -18.48
N ASN A 693 28.45 11.89 -18.46
CA ASN A 693 29.26 12.90 -19.17
C ASN A 693 29.79 12.45 -20.54
N ASN A 694 29.57 11.20 -20.95
CA ASN A 694 30.11 10.65 -22.19
C ASN A 694 29.00 10.10 -23.10
N GLN A 695 28.45 10.96 -23.95
CA GLN A 695 27.25 10.68 -24.77
C GLN A 695 27.48 9.75 -25.97
N LYS A 696 28.67 9.14 -26.11
CA LYS A 696 29.06 8.39 -27.33
C LYS A 696 29.23 6.89 -27.13
N SER A 697 29.06 6.37 -25.92
CA SER A 697 29.18 4.93 -25.67
C SER A 697 27.81 4.28 -25.57
N SER A 698 27.64 3.18 -26.32
CA SER A 698 26.50 2.26 -26.18
C SER A 698 26.73 1.22 -25.07
N GLU A 699 27.86 1.28 -24.36
CA GLU A 699 28.14 0.35 -23.27
C GLU A 699 27.31 0.70 -22.03
N ASN A 700 26.72 -0.33 -21.43
CA ASN A 700 26.06 -0.19 -20.15
C ASN A 700 27.08 0.07 -19.05
N LYS A 701 26.76 0.98 -18.15
CA LYS A 701 27.44 1.17 -16.87
C LYS A 701 26.45 0.98 -15.75
N ALA A 702 26.90 0.38 -14.66
CA ALA A 702 26.03 -0.06 -13.59
C ALA A 702 26.41 0.52 -12.24
N ILE A 703 25.38 0.69 -11.41
CA ILE A 703 25.52 0.88 -9.98
C ILE A 703 24.95 -0.34 -9.25
N VAL A 704 25.59 -0.69 -8.14
CA VAL A 704 25.03 -1.61 -7.14
C VAL A 704 24.87 -0.83 -5.85
N HIS A 705 23.62 -0.47 -5.55
CA HIS A 705 23.27 0.32 -4.38
C HIS A 705 22.78 -0.59 -3.25
N ILE A 706 23.64 -0.77 -2.25
CA ILE A 706 23.42 -1.57 -1.05
C ILE A 706 22.81 -0.66 0.02
N ILE A 707 21.66 -1.02 0.58
CA ILE A 707 20.90 -0.12 1.46
C ILE A 707 20.09 -0.89 2.51
N GLY A 708 20.08 -0.39 3.75
CA GLY A 708 19.26 -0.95 4.83
C GLY A 708 17.76 -0.80 4.55
N GLU A 709 17.01 -1.91 4.64
CA GLU A 709 15.57 -1.94 4.33
C GLU A 709 14.73 -1.26 5.42
N ARG A 710 13.41 -1.15 5.19
CA ARG A 710 12.47 -0.80 6.24
C ARG A 710 12.51 -1.89 7.33
N PRO A 711 12.79 -1.55 8.60
CA PRO A 711 12.73 -2.54 9.68
C PRO A 711 11.29 -2.99 9.89
N GLY A 712 11.09 -4.19 10.42
CA GLY A 712 9.74 -4.70 10.74
C GLY A 712 9.48 -6.14 10.36
N SER A 713 10.21 -6.69 9.39
CA SER A 713 10.06 -8.09 8.95
C SER A 713 10.47 -9.15 9.98
N GLY A 714 10.98 -8.73 11.15
CA GLY A 714 11.63 -9.62 12.12
C GLY A 714 13.11 -9.90 11.83
N HIS A 715 13.63 -9.33 10.75
CA HIS A 715 15.02 -9.49 10.32
C HIS A 715 15.69 -8.12 10.14
N HIS A 716 17.00 -8.05 10.37
CA HIS A 716 17.80 -6.89 9.98
C HIS A 716 18.22 -6.99 8.52
N ASN A 717 17.26 -6.79 7.63
CA ASN A 717 17.47 -6.93 6.19
C ASN A 717 18.08 -5.68 5.54
N PHE A 718 19.00 -5.90 4.62
CA PHE A 718 19.42 -4.92 3.62
C PHE A 718 19.12 -5.45 2.21
N SER A 719 19.10 -4.54 1.25
CA SER A 719 18.83 -4.82 -0.17
C SER A 719 20.01 -4.39 -1.04
N ALA A 720 20.11 -4.99 -2.23
CA ALA A 720 20.98 -4.53 -3.30
C ALA A 720 20.13 -4.15 -4.54
N TYR A 721 20.07 -2.86 -4.84
CA TYR A 721 19.46 -2.31 -6.05
C TYR A 721 20.50 -2.28 -7.17
N ILE A 722 20.14 -2.87 -8.30
CA ILE A 722 21.02 -3.17 -9.42
C ILE A 722 20.48 -2.42 -10.63
N THR A 723 21.22 -1.42 -11.08
CA THR A 723 20.78 -0.55 -12.17
C THR A 723 21.89 -0.47 -13.20
N ALA A 724 21.59 -0.84 -14.44
CA ALA A 724 22.51 -0.73 -15.57
C ALA A 724 21.81 0.02 -16.70
N ALA A 725 22.49 1.01 -17.26
CA ALA A 725 21.98 1.82 -18.36
C ALA A 725 23.13 2.31 -19.22
N THR A 726 22.83 2.75 -20.44
CA THR A 726 23.85 3.36 -21.32
C THR A 726 24.34 4.68 -20.73
N MET A 727 25.54 5.13 -21.11
CA MET A 727 26.01 6.46 -20.70
C MET A 727 25.11 7.59 -21.20
N GLN A 728 24.42 7.37 -22.34
CA GLN A 728 23.42 8.30 -22.85
C GLN A 728 22.22 8.40 -21.90
N ASP A 729 21.69 7.28 -21.42
CA ASP A 729 20.57 7.27 -20.48
C ASP A 729 20.95 7.88 -19.13
N TRP A 730 22.14 7.57 -18.62
CA TRP A 730 22.69 8.23 -17.43
C TRP A 730 22.89 9.74 -17.60
N SER A 731 23.06 10.24 -18.84
CA SER A 731 23.20 11.68 -19.11
C SER A 731 21.88 12.44 -19.05
N GLN A 732 20.76 11.72 -19.11
CA GLN A 732 19.44 12.30 -19.04
C GLN A 732 19.00 12.44 -17.58
N ASN A 733 18.82 13.68 -17.15
CA ASN A 733 18.45 13.99 -15.77
C ASN A 733 17.13 13.31 -15.37
N SER A 734 17.17 12.52 -14.30
CA SER A 734 16.04 11.76 -13.73
C SER A 734 15.41 10.77 -14.71
N TYR A 735 16.16 10.30 -15.71
CA TYR A 735 15.70 9.28 -16.64
C TYR A 735 15.86 7.86 -16.08
N VAL A 736 16.97 7.61 -15.40
CA VAL A 736 17.24 6.33 -14.73
C VAL A 736 16.56 6.32 -13.36
N ASP A 737 15.56 5.45 -13.21
CA ASP A 737 14.83 5.27 -11.94
C ASP A 737 14.53 3.76 -11.71
N HIS A 738 13.60 3.48 -10.80
CA HIS A 738 13.18 2.13 -10.43
C HIS A 738 12.71 1.26 -11.61
N ASN A 739 12.19 1.86 -12.68
CA ASN A 739 11.64 1.15 -13.85
C ASN A 739 12.64 0.22 -14.57
N ILE A 740 13.93 0.55 -14.54
CA ILE A 740 15.00 -0.27 -15.13
C ILE A 740 15.89 -0.94 -14.06
N THR A 741 15.53 -0.80 -12.79
CA THR A 741 16.30 -1.32 -11.66
C THR A 741 15.77 -2.68 -11.25
N LYS A 742 16.68 -3.63 -11.01
CA LYS A 742 16.37 -4.93 -10.40
C LYS A 742 16.83 -4.93 -8.94
N VAL A 743 16.24 -5.77 -8.09
CA VAL A 743 16.56 -5.79 -6.66
C VAL A 743 16.79 -7.22 -6.17
N VAL A 744 17.77 -7.38 -5.28
CA VAL A 744 17.89 -8.53 -4.38
C VAL A 744 17.59 -8.02 -2.97
N SER A 745 16.48 -8.46 -2.38
CA SER A 745 16.00 -8.01 -1.07
C SER A 745 16.06 -9.10 -0.02
N GLY A 746 15.84 -8.73 1.24
CA GLY A 746 15.81 -9.65 2.37
C GLY A 746 17.19 -10.19 2.76
N ILE A 747 18.27 -9.46 2.47
CA ILE A 747 19.64 -9.92 2.72
C ILE A 747 19.95 -9.79 4.22
N SER A 748 20.18 -10.92 4.88
CA SER A 748 20.55 -11.02 6.30
C SER A 748 21.09 -12.40 6.64
N ASP A 749 21.62 -12.58 7.84
CA ASP A 749 22.03 -13.87 8.39
C ASP A 749 20.86 -14.85 8.65
N THR A 750 19.64 -14.32 8.78
CA THR A 750 18.43 -15.06 9.16
C THR A 750 17.44 -15.28 8.02
N ALA A 751 17.62 -14.63 6.88
CA ALA A 751 16.81 -14.82 5.66
C ALA A 751 17.70 -15.19 4.46
N LEU A 752 17.91 -14.27 3.50
CA LEU A 752 18.79 -14.52 2.35
C LEU A 752 20.24 -14.22 2.72
N THR A 753 21.04 -15.27 2.94
CA THR A 753 22.44 -15.08 3.38
C THR A 753 23.25 -14.19 2.42
N PRO A 754 24.11 -13.29 2.93
CA PRO A 754 24.97 -12.41 2.15
C PRO A 754 25.72 -13.06 0.98
N LYS A 755 26.24 -14.28 1.16
CA LYS A 755 26.95 -15.01 0.09
C LYS A 755 26.02 -15.47 -1.04
N LEU A 756 24.82 -15.94 -0.71
CA LEU A 756 23.83 -16.33 -1.72
C LEU A 756 23.29 -15.10 -2.46
N ALA A 757 23.01 -14.02 -1.73
CA ALA A 757 22.61 -12.75 -2.31
C ALA A 757 23.65 -12.22 -3.31
N ALA A 758 24.95 -12.26 -2.97
CA ALA A 758 26.02 -11.84 -3.88
C ALA A 758 26.02 -12.61 -5.21
N ARG A 759 25.72 -13.91 -5.19
CA ARG A 759 25.61 -14.73 -6.41
C ARG A 759 24.37 -14.39 -7.24
N GLN A 760 23.25 -14.12 -6.58
CA GLN A 760 22.03 -13.67 -7.26
C GLN A 760 22.25 -12.29 -7.90
N THR A 761 22.85 -11.35 -7.17
CA THR A 761 23.20 -10.02 -7.70
C THR A 761 24.11 -10.13 -8.93
N MET A 762 25.13 -10.97 -8.88
CA MET A 762 26.01 -11.21 -10.03
C MET A 762 25.23 -11.77 -11.24
N THR A 763 24.31 -12.72 -11.02
CA THR A 763 23.49 -13.31 -12.09
C THR A 763 22.59 -12.26 -12.74
N ILE A 764 22.01 -11.36 -11.94
CA ILE A 764 21.18 -10.26 -12.44
C ILE A 764 22.02 -9.26 -13.23
N LEU A 765 23.18 -8.84 -12.69
CA LEU A 765 24.11 -7.95 -13.38
C LEU A 765 24.54 -8.53 -14.74
N ASP A 766 24.97 -9.79 -14.77
CA ASP A 766 25.40 -10.49 -16.01
C ASP A 766 24.31 -10.39 -17.08
N ARG A 767 23.05 -10.68 -16.71
CA ARG A 767 21.90 -10.52 -17.62
C ARG A 767 21.77 -9.09 -18.11
N MET A 768 21.83 -8.08 -17.24
CA MET A 768 21.68 -6.67 -17.61
C MET A 768 22.81 -6.15 -18.52
N PHE A 769 24.00 -6.74 -18.47
CA PHE A 769 25.10 -6.42 -19.40
C PHE A 769 25.00 -7.19 -20.73
N THR A 770 24.31 -8.33 -20.78
CA THR A 770 24.18 -9.18 -21.99
C THR A 770 23.00 -8.84 -22.90
N VAL A 771 22.08 -7.96 -22.50
CA VAL A 771 20.99 -7.50 -23.36
C VAL A 771 21.56 -6.48 -24.35
N ILE A 772 21.84 -6.97 -25.57
CA ILE A 772 22.20 -6.18 -26.77
C ILE A 772 20.95 -6.03 -27.63
#